data_AF-A0AAJ6ALM7-F1
#
_entry.id   AF-A0AAJ6ALM7-F1
#
_cell.length_a   1.000
_cell.length_b   1.000
_cell.length_c   1.000
_cell.angle_alpha   90.00
_cell.angle_beta   90.00
_cell.angle_gamma   90.00
#
_symmetry.space_group_name_H-M   'P 1'
#
loop_
_entity.id
_entity.type
_entity.pdbx_description
1 polymer ?
#
loop_
_entity_poly.entity_id
_entity_poly.type
_entity_poly.pdbx_seq_one_letter_code
_entity_poly.pdbx_strand_id
1 'polypeptide(L)'
;MNNDSAFHFHSPPASRRRYAVWAPEAEEIELVIVTEPAGELAQRTDGLATADTWPVTARYRLTTDDQAGGWWWLNEKHRGEIPNGAGYGYVLDGSGPFPDPRSRYQPDGVHGPSRPVPPLPCASSQTAPSHPARSNELAEMVIYELHPGTFSPTGDFAGIIERLDYLVELGVTHVELMPVAGFPGRFGWSYDGVNWFAIQASYGGPAEYARLVQAAHARGLGIIQDVVYNHWGPEGHYLNQFGPYQRADETRWGAGPNLDGPDSDEVRTYILDQARMLLLDYEVDGFRLDAVHALSDTQAVHILQQLRALTDEIGAQTGVNRVLIAESDLNDPRMIDGLETNGLGPHGQWSDDFHHAVHVAATGETQGYYADFADPNALPKAIDQGFFHDGTYSSFRGRHHGRALNHHRHRPSQLIVSIQNHDQVGNRAAGDRPTASIELSRAMGQAALMLLAPGTPMLFMGEEFATRTPFPFFVDFAEPELITGVSTGRRLEFAATGWDPDTVHEPTATATRDLAVLDWDEPNRVGHRQALAFYRRLIQLRRQLPALLRTGESESPEALDSFDSVHTTVDPETGLIHLIRTVPTAPSPAVPRLHLLLAWGPDPVEARILRREQRPQDVHLLTGFDPVHEVVTNDLEALVVPRRALIRPGAVMVLGVGTRSL
;
A
#
# COMPACT_ATOMS: atom_id res chain seq x y z
N MET A 1 -35.00 12.44 6.74
CA MET A 1 -34.78 13.80 6.20
C MET A 1 -33.69 13.63 5.16
N ASN A 2 -33.93 14.04 3.91
CA ASN A 2 -33.00 13.86 2.79
C ASN A 2 -31.66 14.52 3.12
N ASN A 3 -30.61 13.72 3.31
CA ASN A 3 -29.23 14.18 3.29
C ASN A 3 -28.81 14.25 1.81
N ASP A 4 -29.15 15.35 1.14
CA ASP A 4 -28.36 15.80 0.00
C ASP A 4 -27.03 16.30 0.59
N SER A 5 -25.99 15.46 0.57
CA SER A 5 -24.67 15.80 1.10
C SER A 5 -24.02 16.89 0.23
N ALA A 6 -23.38 17.84 0.90
CA ALA A 6 -22.97 19.17 0.42
C ALA A 6 -21.82 19.20 -0.60
N PHE A 7 -21.59 18.12 -1.37
CA PHE A 7 -20.45 18.00 -2.29
C PHE A 7 -20.83 17.52 -3.70
N HIS A 8 -22.12 17.49 -4.07
CA HIS A 8 -22.52 17.20 -5.44
C HIS A 8 -22.39 18.44 -6.33
N PHE A 9 -21.20 18.65 -6.88
CA PHE A 9 -21.00 19.63 -7.94
C PHE A 9 -21.24 18.98 -9.32
N HIS A 10 -22.09 19.66 -10.11
CA HIS A 10 -22.16 19.74 -11.57
C HIS A 10 -22.28 18.49 -12.47
N SER A 11 -22.19 17.27 -11.95
CA SER A 11 -22.46 16.07 -12.74
C SER A 11 -23.90 16.02 -13.26
N PRO A 12 -24.15 15.63 -14.53
CA PRO A 12 -25.49 15.53 -15.06
C PRO A 12 -26.32 14.50 -14.26
N PRO A 13 -27.66 14.71 -14.15
CA PRO A 13 -28.54 13.80 -13.41
C PRO A 13 -28.37 12.35 -13.89
N ALA A 14 -28.61 11.37 -13.02
CA ALA A 14 -28.33 9.95 -13.29
C ALA A 14 -28.91 9.45 -14.64
N SER A 15 -30.07 9.96 -15.05
CA SER A 15 -30.69 9.68 -16.36
C SER A 15 -29.82 10.07 -17.55
N ARG A 16 -28.94 11.07 -17.40
CA ARG A 16 -28.06 11.61 -18.45
C ARG A 16 -26.63 11.04 -18.43
N ARG A 17 -26.21 10.35 -17.36
CA ARG A 17 -24.80 9.93 -17.15
C ARG A 17 -24.22 8.91 -18.14
N ARG A 18 -25.05 8.04 -18.75
CA ARG A 18 -24.53 7.05 -19.72
C ARG A 18 -24.06 7.77 -20.99
N TYR A 19 -22.77 7.63 -21.31
CA TYR A 19 -22.06 8.36 -22.38
C TYR A 19 -22.03 9.88 -22.18
N ALA A 20 -21.86 10.32 -20.92
CA ALA A 20 -21.60 11.71 -20.59
C ALA A 20 -20.11 11.95 -20.43
N VAL A 21 -19.64 13.11 -20.85
CA VAL A 21 -18.23 13.51 -20.74
C VAL A 21 -18.13 15.01 -20.42
N TRP A 22 -17.20 15.36 -19.55
CA TRP A 22 -16.88 16.75 -19.25
C TRP A 22 -15.79 17.22 -20.18
N ALA A 23 -16.11 18.21 -21.01
CA ALA A 23 -15.20 18.83 -21.95
C ALA A 23 -15.61 20.29 -22.17
N PRO A 24 -15.20 21.20 -21.25
CA PRO A 24 -15.73 22.56 -21.18
C PRO A 24 -15.31 23.45 -22.35
N GLU A 25 -14.20 23.13 -23.02
CA GLU A 25 -13.64 23.92 -24.12
C GLU A 25 -14.06 23.41 -25.51
N ALA A 26 -14.71 22.25 -25.59
CA ALA A 26 -15.09 21.65 -26.87
C ALA A 26 -16.26 22.40 -27.52
N GLU A 27 -16.26 22.52 -28.86
CA GLU A 27 -17.37 23.10 -29.62
C GLU A 27 -18.31 22.02 -30.20
N GLU A 28 -17.77 20.85 -30.52
CA GLU A 28 -18.49 19.69 -31.02
C GLU A 28 -17.89 18.38 -30.51
N ILE A 29 -18.75 17.50 -29.99
CA ILE A 29 -18.35 16.16 -29.57
C ILE A 29 -19.21 15.11 -30.26
N GLU A 30 -18.57 14.10 -30.85
CA GLU A 30 -19.21 12.89 -31.34
C GLU A 30 -18.86 11.69 -30.45
N LEU A 31 -19.87 10.89 -30.11
CA LEU A 31 -19.69 9.54 -29.60
C LEU A 31 -19.49 8.60 -30.79
N VAL A 32 -18.37 7.87 -30.82
CA VAL A 32 -18.12 6.80 -31.78
C VAL A 32 -18.42 5.44 -31.15
N ILE A 33 -18.96 4.51 -31.95
CA ILE A 33 -19.27 3.14 -31.50
C ILE A 33 -18.45 2.10 -32.25
N VAL A 34 -17.90 1.14 -31.51
CA VAL A 34 -17.15 -0.02 -32.00
C VAL A 34 -17.86 -1.30 -31.60
N THR A 35 -18.29 -2.10 -32.57
CA THR A 35 -18.98 -3.38 -32.30
C THR A 35 -18.06 -4.59 -32.27
N GLU A 36 -16.78 -4.40 -32.59
CA GLU A 36 -15.78 -5.46 -32.46
C GLU A 36 -15.72 -5.94 -31.00
N PRO A 37 -15.65 -7.26 -30.75
CA PRO A 37 -15.55 -7.82 -29.40
C PRO A 37 -14.38 -7.25 -28.57
N ALA A 38 -14.52 -7.33 -27.24
CA ALA A 38 -13.51 -6.86 -26.31
C ALA A 38 -12.18 -7.62 -26.45
N GLY A 39 -11.07 -6.90 -26.52
CA GLY A 39 -9.71 -7.44 -26.61
C GLY A 39 -9.26 -7.77 -28.04
N GLU A 40 -10.16 -7.82 -29.03
CA GLU A 40 -9.79 -8.12 -30.41
C GLU A 40 -8.98 -7.01 -31.06
N LEU A 41 -9.23 -5.74 -30.71
CA LEU A 41 -8.45 -4.63 -31.25
C LEU A 41 -7.01 -4.72 -30.74
N ALA A 42 -6.82 -4.91 -29.44
CA ALA A 42 -5.49 -5.09 -28.86
C ALA A 42 -4.74 -6.29 -29.45
N GLN A 43 -5.43 -7.42 -29.69
CA GLN A 43 -4.80 -8.58 -30.33
C GLN A 43 -4.38 -8.30 -31.78
N ARG A 44 -5.16 -7.53 -32.54
CA ARG A 44 -4.84 -7.18 -33.93
C ARG A 44 -3.70 -6.16 -34.03
N THR A 45 -3.59 -5.26 -33.06
CA THR A 45 -2.60 -4.17 -33.07
C THR A 45 -1.36 -4.47 -32.24
N ASP A 46 -1.23 -5.69 -31.70
CA ASP A 46 -0.18 -6.06 -30.73
C ASP A 46 -0.12 -5.06 -29.54
N GLY A 47 -1.27 -4.58 -29.08
CA GLY A 47 -1.39 -3.59 -28.01
C GLY A 47 -1.17 -2.14 -28.43
N LEU A 48 -0.79 -1.88 -29.69
CA LEU A 48 -0.47 -0.55 -30.24
C LEU A 48 -1.69 0.11 -30.88
N ALA A 49 -2.87 -0.01 -30.26
CA ALA A 49 -4.06 0.65 -30.79
C ALA A 49 -3.84 2.16 -30.86
N THR A 50 -4.27 2.78 -31.96
CA THR A 50 -4.29 4.25 -32.13
C THR A 50 -5.67 4.69 -32.59
N ALA A 51 -5.97 5.99 -32.54
CA ALA A 51 -7.22 6.56 -33.02
C ALA A 51 -7.62 6.06 -34.43
N ASP A 52 -6.66 5.94 -35.35
CA ASP A 52 -6.88 5.50 -36.74
C ASP A 52 -7.20 4.01 -36.87
N THR A 53 -6.96 3.22 -35.82
CA THR A 53 -7.17 1.76 -35.84
C THR A 53 -8.58 1.33 -35.43
N TRP A 54 -9.41 2.26 -34.92
CA TRP A 54 -10.73 1.93 -34.40
C TRP A 54 -11.71 1.65 -35.55
N PRO A 55 -12.35 0.46 -35.61
CA PRO A 55 -13.36 0.17 -36.62
C PRO A 55 -14.71 0.78 -36.21
N VAL A 56 -14.82 2.10 -36.42
CA VAL A 56 -16.03 2.87 -36.09
C VAL A 56 -17.19 2.43 -36.96
N THR A 57 -18.27 2.01 -36.31
CA THR A 57 -19.50 1.49 -36.94
C THR A 57 -20.66 2.49 -36.93
N ALA A 58 -20.67 3.41 -35.98
CA ALA A 58 -21.65 4.48 -35.87
C ALA A 58 -21.06 5.71 -35.18
N ARG A 59 -21.67 6.88 -35.44
CA ARG A 59 -21.33 8.17 -34.83
C ARG A 59 -22.61 8.87 -34.38
N TYR A 60 -22.56 9.49 -33.21
CA TYR A 60 -23.68 10.26 -32.66
C TYR A 60 -23.17 11.57 -32.09
N ARG A 61 -23.71 12.70 -32.56
CA ARG A 61 -23.41 14.01 -31.98
C ARG A 61 -23.97 14.09 -30.55
N LEU A 62 -23.12 14.49 -29.61
CA LEU A 62 -23.53 14.73 -28.22
C LEU A 62 -24.28 16.06 -28.11
N THR A 63 -25.11 16.17 -27.07
CA THR A 63 -25.85 17.38 -26.73
C THR A 63 -25.28 18.00 -25.45
N THR A 64 -25.29 19.32 -25.38
CA THR A 64 -25.01 20.12 -24.17
C THR A 64 -26.05 21.25 -24.06
N ASP A 65 -26.12 21.93 -22.91
CA ASP A 65 -26.97 23.09 -22.68
C ASP A 65 -26.27 24.15 -21.80
N ASP A 66 -26.79 25.37 -21.73
CA ASP A 66 -26.16 26.49 -21.00
C ASP A 66 -25.96 26.23 -19.49
N GLN A 67 -26.67 25.26 -18.92
CA GLN A 67 -26.56 24.88 -17.51
C GLN A 67 -25.68 23.64 -17.30
N ALA A 68 -25.13 23.08 -18.37
CA ALA A 68 -24.37 21.84 -18.33
C ALA A 68 -22.98 21.99 -17.70
N GLY A 69 -22.44 23.21 -17.56
CA GLY A 69 -21.12 23.41 -16.94
C GLY A 69 -19.98 22.67 -17.67
N GLY A 70 -20.04 22.61 -19.00
CA GLY A 70 -19.06 21.88 -19.82
C GLY A 70 -19.34 20.39 -20.01
N TRP A 71 -20.46 19.86 -19.49
CA TRP A 71 -20.86 18.48 -19.73
C TRP A 71 -21.58 18.28 -21.06
N TRP A 72 -21.26 17.17 -21.72
CA TRP A 72 -21.89 16.69 -22.95
C TRP A 72 -22.47 15.30 -22.71
N TRP A 73 -23.59 14.96 -23.34
CA TRP A 73 -24.19 13.62 -23.19
C TRP A 73 -24.92 13.14 -24.45
N LEU A 74 -25.08 11.83 -24.56
CA LEU A 74 -25.87 11.23 -25.63
C LEU A 74 -27.35 11.51 -25.44
N ASN A 75 -27.98 12.05 -26.50
CA ASN A 75 -29.42 12.28 -26.55
C ASN A 75 -30.21 10.98 -26.29
N GLU A 76 -31.23 11.05 -25.45
CA GLU A 76 -32.01 9.89 -25.01
C GLU A 76 -32.58 9.08 -26.17
N LYS A 77 -32.96 9.73 -27.28
CA LYS A 77 -33.50 9.07 -28.47
C LYS A 77 -32.55 8.04 -29.09
N HIS A 78 -31.23 8.23 -28.95
CA HIS A 78 -30.21 7.35 -29.54
C HIS A 78 -29.78 6.22 -28.60
N ARG A 79 -30.20 6.23 -27.32
CA ARG A 79 -29.73 5.24 -26.33
C ARG A 79 -30.12 3.81 -26.69
N GLY A 80 -31.28 3.62 -27.30
CA GLY A 80 -31.76 2.30 -27.75
C GLY A 80 -31.07 1.79 -29.02
N GLU A 81 -30.28 2.63 -29.69
CA GLU A 81 -29.59 2.31 -30.95
C GLU A 81 -28.20 1.70 -30.69
N ILE A 82 -27.63 1.89 -29.49
CA ILE A 82 -26.30 1.38 -29.13
C ILE A 82 -26.40 -0.09 -28.70
N PRO A 83 -25.69 -1.01 -29.38
CA PRO A 83 -25.67 -2.42 -28.99
C PRO A 83 -25.13 -2.60 -27.56
N ASN A 84 -25.71 -3.54 -26.82
CA ASN A 84 -25.20 -3.90 -25.49
C ASN A 84 -23.76 -4.42 -25.58
N GLY A 85 -22.88 -3.89 -24.72
CA GLY A 85 -21.46 -4.26 -24.70
C GLY A 85 -20.60 -3.65 -25.81
N ALA A 86 -21.17 -2.82 -26.68
CA ALA A 86 -20.38 -2.11 -27.69
C ALA A 86 -19.32 -1.20 -27.03
N GLY A 87 -18.13 -1.17 -27.63
CA GLY A 87 -17.09 -0.21 -27.27
C GLY A 87 -17.44 1.19 -27.77
N TYR A 88 -16.87 2.20 -27.11
CA TYR A 88 -17.12 3.59 -27.43
C TYR A 88 -15.94 4.50 -27.10
N GLY A 89 -15.98 5.72 -27.65
CA GLY A 89 -15.08 6.82 -27.31
C GLY A 89 -15.59 8.12 -27.89
N TYR A 90 -14.79 9.18 -27.75
CA TYR A 90 -15.20 10.54 -28.08
C TYR A 90 -14.28 11.16 -29.14
N VAL A 91 -14.87 11.82 -30.13
CA VAL A 91 -14.16 12.70 -31.07
C VAL A 91 -14.49 14.14 -30.67
N LEU A 92 -13.47 14.95 -30.38
CA LEU A 92 -13.59 16.33 -29.92
C LEU A 92 -13.08 17.25 -31.00
N ASP A 93 -13.95 18.11 -31.54
CA ASP A 93 -13.61 19.10 -32.58
C ASP A 93 -12.88 18.48 -33.79
N GLY A 94 -13.22 17.24 -34.13
CA GLY A 94 -12.61 16.47 -35.22
C GLY A 94 -11.33 15.71 -34.86
N SER A 95 -10.85 15.82 -33.63
CA SER A 95 -9.70 15.09 -33.08
C SER A 95 -10.13 13.82 -32.33
N GLY A 96 -9.33 12.75 -32.43
CA GLY A 96 -9.61 11.45 -31.83
C GLY A 96 -9.96 10.36 -32.86
N PRO A 97 -10.65 9.26 -32.46
CA PRO A 97 -11.34 9.09 -31.19
C PRO A 97 -10.40 8.88 -29.98
N PHE A 98 -10.84 9.35 -28.82
CA PHE A 98 -10.20 9.14 -27.52
C PHE A 98 -11.07 8.24 -26.64
N PRO A 99 -10.45 7.43 -25.77
CA PRO A 99 -11.17 6.71 -24.74
C PRO A 99 -11.86 7.66 -23.75
N ASP A 100 -12.90 7.17 -23.09
CA ASP A 100 -13.61 7.88 -22.03
C ASP A 100 -12.69 8.18 -20.83
N PRO A 101 -12.54 9.45 -20.39
CA PRO A 101 -11.85 9.81 -19.15
C PRO A 101 -12.31 9.00 -17.95
N ARG A 102 -13.60 8.68 -17.87
CA ARG A 102 -14.21 7.91 -16.79
C ARG A 102 -14.47 6.46 -17.21
N SER A 103 -13.67 5.94 -18.15
CA SER A 103 -13.76 4.55 -18.62
C SER A 103 -13.65 3.60 -17.44
N ARG A 104 -14.64 2.73 -17.30
CA ARG A 104 -14.66 1.72 -16.24
C ARG A 104 -14.05 0.39 -16.66
N TYR A 105 -13.76 0.22 -17.95
CA TYR A 105 -13.14 -0.99 -18.49
C TYR A 105 -12.45 -0.71 -19.82
N GLN A 106 -11.15 -1.04 -19.90
CA GLN A 106 -10.28 -0.88 -21.07
C GLN A 106 -9.63 -2.21 -21.48
N PRO A 107 -10.39 -3.16 -22.06
CA PRO A 107 -9.84 -4.46 -22.46
C PRO A 107 -8.91 -4.40 -23.66
N ASP A 108 -9.00 -3.33 -24.45
CA ASP A 108 -8.23 -3.12 -25.67
C ASP A 108 -6.99 -2.21 -25.43
N GLY A 109 -6.57 -2.05 -24.17
CA GLY A 109 -5.45 -1.20 -23.75
C GLY A 109 -5.84 0.27 -23.57
N VAL A 110 -4.88 1.10 -23.13
CA VAL A 110 -5.12 2.50 -22.76
C VAL A 110 -5.54 3.40 -23.93
N HIS A 111 -5.26 2.97 -25.17
CA HIS A 111 -5.64 3.66 -26.40
C HIS A 111 -6.91 3.07 -27.05
N GLY A 112 -7.46 1.99 -26.49
CA GLY A 112 -8.60 1.28 -27.04
C GLY A 112 -9.95 1.92 -26.70
N PRO A 113 -11.04 1.43 -27.31
CA PRO A 113 -12.39 1.87 -26.98
C PRO A 113 -12.78 1.45 -25.57
N SER A 114 -13.34 2.41 -24.82
CA SER A 114 -13.96 2.17 -23.52
C SER A 114 -15.13 1.22 -23.65
N ARG A 115 -15.36 0.38 -22.64
CA ARG A 115 -16.47 -0.58 -22.66
C ARG A 115 -17.30 -0.54 -21.39
N PRO A 116 -18.59 -0.92 -21.46
CA PRO A 116 -19.39 -1.20 -20.27
C PRO A 116 -18.74 -2.29 -19.41
N VAL A 117 -18.80 -2.11 -18.09
CA VAL A 117 -18.30 -3.09 -17.13
C VAL A 117 -19.13 -4.38 -17.25
N PRO A 118 -18.50 -5.56 -17.30
CA PRO A 118 -19.20 -6.83 -17.12
C PRO A 118 -19.97 -6.86 -15.80
N PRO A 119 -21.05 -7.65 -15.66
CA PRO A 119 -21.78 -7.74 -14.39
C PRO A 119 -20.84 -8.06 -13.21
N LEU A 120 -20.84 -7.18 -12.20
CA LEU A 120 -20.01 -7.37 -11.01
C LEU A 120 -20.68 -8.39 -10.06
N PRO A 121 -19.92 -9.31 -9.44
CA PRO A 121 -20.44 -10.26 -8.45
C PRO A 121 -21.18 -9.60 -7.27
N CYS A 122 -20.77 -8.39 -6.89
CA CYS A 122 -21.28 -7.61 -5.75
C CYS A 122 -22.65 -6.94 -6.00
N ALA A 123 -23.12 -6.83 -7.24
CA ALA A 123 -24.29 -5.99 -7.59
C ALA A 123 -25.65 -6.51 -7.06
N SER A 124 -25.68 -7.61 -6.29
CA SER A 124 -26.90 -8.24 -5.76
C SER A 124 -27.01 -8.29 -4.24
N SER A 125 -25.97 -7.97 -3.46
CA SER A 125 -26.02 -7.98 -2.00
C SER A 125 -26.44 -6.62 -1.44
N GLN A 126 -27.74 -6.29 -1.53
CA GLN A 126 -28.37 -5.32 -0.61
C GLN A 126 -28.51 -5.86 0.83
N THR A 127 -27.87 -6.98 1.13
CA THR A 127 -27.82 -7.58 2.46
C THR A 127 -26.56 -7.11 3.17
N ALA A 128 -26.74 -6.67 4.43
CA ALA A 128 -25.67 -6.30 5.34
C ALA A 128 -24.45 -7.23 5.22
N PRO A 129 -23.21 -6.72 5.34
CA PRO A 129 -21.99 -7.52 5.20
C PRO A 129 -22.10 -8.80 6.02
N SER A 130 -22.05 -9.95 5.35
CA SER A 130 -22.21 -11.28 5.95
C SER A 130 -21.01 -11.72 6.80
N HIS A 131 -20.10 -10.79 7.11
CA HIS A 131 -18.81 -11.07 7.72
C HIS A 131 -18.72 -10.39 9.08
N PRO A 132 -18.12 -11.03 10.09
CA PRO A 132 -17.91 -10.40 11.38
C PRO A 132 -17.17 -9.08 11.15
N ALA A 133 -17.73 -7.97 11.63
CA ALA A 133 -17.16 -6.64 11.47
C ALA A 133 -15.68 -6.67 11.85
N ARG A 134 -14.83 -6.40 10.86
CA ARG A 134 -13.39 -6.33 11.06
C ARG A 134 -13.06 -4.93 11.50
N SER A 135 -12.09 -4.85 12.39
CA SER A 135 -11.62 -3.56 12.86
C SER A 135 -10.72 -2.94 11.80
N ASN A 136 -11.14 -1.80 11.28
CA ASN A 136 -10.28 -0.93 10.49
C ASN A 136 -9.53 0.08 11.39
N GLU A 137 -9.34 -0.28 12.67
CA GLU A 137 -8.44 0.42 13.58
C GLU A 137 -6.99 0.03 13.28
N LEU A 138 -6.15 1.01 12.95
CA LEU A 138 -4.75 0.79 12.60
C LEU A 138 -3.98 -0.06 13.62
N ALA A 139 -4.23 0.16 14.92
CA ALA A 139 -3.55 -0.58 15.99
C ALA A 139 -3.78 -2.11 15.94
N GLU A 140 -4.87 -2.57 15.33
CA GLU A 140 -5.19 -3.99 15.18
C GLU A 140 -4.71 -4.57 13.84
N MET A 141 -4.22 -3.71 12.94
CA MET A 141 -3.78 -4.12 11.62
C MET A 141 -2.39 -4.77 11.63
N VAL A 142 -2.28 -5.78 10.78
CA VAL A 142 -1.04 -6.25 10.16
C VAL A 142 -1.32 -6.25 8.66
N ILE A 143 -0.62 -5.38 7.95
CA ILE A 143 -0.82 -5.11 6.53
C ILE A 143 0.15 -5.98 5.72
N TYR A 144 -0.30 -6.48 4.56
CA TYR A 144 0.51 -7.25 3.63
C TYR A 144 0.43 -6.60 2.25
N GLU A 145 1.50 -5.91 1.85
CA GLU A 145 1.63 -5.31 0.54
C GLU A 145 1.96 -6.37 -0.51
N LEU A 146 1.20 -6.41 -1.62
CA LEU A 146 1.49 -7.31 -2.73
C LEU A 146 1.21 -6.69 -4.09
N HIS A 147 1.97 -7.15 -5.09
CA HIS A 147 1.83 -6.78 -6.49
C HIS A 147 1.01 -7.82 -7.27
N PRO A 148 -0.12 -7.46 -7.92
CA PRO A 148 -0.96 -8.42 -8.64
C PRO A 148 -0.20 -9.21 -9.72
N GLY A 149 0.66 -8.55 -10.48
CA GLY A 149 1.35 -9.14 -11.63
C GLY A 149 2.48 -10.12 -11.29
N THR A 150 2.92 -10.19 -10.03
CA THR A 150 4.10 -10.99 -9.64
C THR A 150 3.97 -11.73 -8.31
N PHE A 151 2.89 -11.52 -7.55
CA PHE A 151 2.62 -12.28 -6.34
C PHE A 151 2.41 -13.77 -6.61
N SER A 152 1.86 -14.13 -7.78
CA SER A 152 1.57 -15.51 -8.18
C SER A 152 2.13 -15.81 -9.58
N PRO A 153 2.32 -17.09 -9.95
CA PRO A 153 2.78 -17.45 -11.29
C PRO A 153 1.86 -17.01 -12.43
N THR A 154 0.54 -16.91 -12.17
CA THR A 154 -0.43 -16.43 -13.17
C THR A 154 -0.37 -14.91 -13.33
N GLY A 155 0.03 -14.18 -12.30
CA GLY A 155 0.20 -12.72 -12.34
C GLY A 155 -1.12 -11.96 -12.44
N ASP A 156 -2.17 -12.46 -11.79
CA ASP A 156 -3.52 -11.91 -11.86
C ASP A 156 -4.28 -12.04 -10.52
N PHE A 157 -5.48 -11.47 -10.46
CA PHE A 157 -6.33 -11.54 -9.28
C PHE A 157 -6.73 -12.98 -8.92
N ALA A 158 -6.90 -13.86 -9.90
CA ALA A 158 -7.21 -15.27 -9.67
C ALA A 158 -6.09 -15.97 -8.89
N GLY A 159 -4.83 -15.73 -9.27
CA GLY A 159 -3.67 -16.26 -8.55
C GLY A 159 -3.52 -15.71 -7.13
N ILE A 160 -3.95 -14.47 -6.86
CA ILE A 160 -4.04 -13.94 -5.49
C ILE A 160 -5.12 -14.71 -4.69
N ILE A 161 -6.30 -14.93 -5.28
CA ILE A 161 -7.42 -15.64 -4.63
C ILE A 161 -6.99 -17.02 -4.14
N GLU A 162 -6.20 -17.76 -4.93
CA GLU A 162 -5.67 -19.09 -4.57
C GLU A 162 -4.77 -19.08 -3.32
N ARG A 163 -4.23 -17.92 -2.94
CA ARG A 163 -3.29 -17.77 -1.82
C ARG A 163 -3.87 -17.05 -0.61
N LEU A 164 -5.15 -16.66 -0.63
CA LEU A 164 -5.76 -15.97 0.51
C LEU A 164 -5.75 -16.82 1.80
N ASP A 165 -5.91 -18.14 1.70
CA ASP A 165 -5.85 -19.03 2.87
C ASP A 165 -4.45 -19.02 3.52
N TYR A 166 -3.39 -18.91 2.71
CA TYR A 166 -2.03 -18.73 3.21
C TYR A 166 -1.87 -17.42 3.99
N LEU A 167 -2.45 -16.31 3.51
CA LEU A 167 -2.40 -15.02 4.19
C LEU A 167 -3.18 -15.04 5.52
N VAL A 168 -4.34 -15.72 5.55
CA VAL A 168 -5.07 -15.96 6.80
C VAL A 168 -4.22 -16.75 7.80
N GLU A 169 -3.57 -17.82 7.35
CA GLU A 169 -2.70 -18.65 8.20
C GLU A 169 -1.45 -17.90 8.69
N LEU A 170 -0.87 -17.03 7.85
CA LEU A 170 0.20 -16.12 8.24
C LEU A 170 -0.25 -15.21 9.40
N GLY A 171 -1.52 -14.84 9.40
CA GLY A 171 -2.13 -14.01 10.43
C GLY A 171 -2.15 -12.54 10.09
N VAL A 172 -2.03 -12.17 8.82
CA VAL A 172 -2.27 -10.78 8.39
C VAL A 172 -3.77 -10.46 8.48
N THR A 173 -4.09 -9.18 8.43
CA THR A 173 -5.48 -8.69 8.56
C THR A 173 -5.97 -7.96 7.33
N HIS A 174 -5.05 -7.31 6.63
CA HIS A 174 -5.33 -6.47 5.47
C HIS A 174 -4.30 -6.80 4.40
N VAL A 175 -4.77 -6.87 3.16
CA VAL A 175 -3.93 -6.84 1.97
C VAL A 175 -3.92 -5.41 1.47
N GLU A 176 -2.73 -4.83 1.36
CA GLU A 176 -2.54 -3.60 0.62
C GLU A 176 -2.16 -3.99 -0.81
N LEU A 177 -3.06 -3.70 -1.74
CA LEU A 177 -2.86 -4.05 -3.13
C LEU A 177 -2.24 -2.86 -3.85
N MET A 178 -1.07 -3.08 -4.48
CA MET A 178 -0.46 -2.09 -5.38
C MET A 178 -1.47 -1.63 -6.45
N PRO A 179 -1.24 -0.48 -7.12
CA PRO A 179 -2.27 0.15 -7.95
C PRO A 179 -2.87 -0.78 -9.01
N VAL A 180 -4.18 -0.66 -9.21
CA VAL A 180 -4.93 -1.47 -10.21
C VAL A 180 -5.59 -0.62 -11.29
N ALA A 181 -5.31 0.69 -11.30
CA ALA A 181 -5.78 1.59 -12.35
C ALA A 181 -5.23 1.16 -13.72
N GLY A 182 -6.01 1.39 -14.78
CA GLY A 182 -5.63 0.98 -16.13
C GLY A 182 -4.35 1.67 -16.60
N PHE A 183 -3.33 0.89 -16.93
CA PHE A 183 -1.99 1.33 -17.34
C PHE A 183 -1.58 0.70 -18.69
N PRO A 184 -0.62 1.30 -19.42
CA PRO A 184 -0.16 0.83 -20.73
C PRO A 184 0.54 -0.54 -20.68
N GLY A 185 0.39 -1.33 -21.73
CA GLY A 185 1.09 -2.61 -21.85
C GLY A 185 0.53 -3.75 -20.99
N ARG A 186 1.33 -4.81 -20.83
CA ARG A 186 0.93 -6.06 -20.18
C ARG A 186 1.29 -6.11 -18.70
N PHE A 187 2.41 -5.49 -18.32
CA PHE A 187 2.93 -5.48 -16.97
C PHE A 187 3.56 -4.14 -16.62
N GLY A 188 3.58 -3.81 -15.34
CA GLY A 188 4.22 -2.65 -14.76
C GLY A 188 4.02 -2.67 -13.25
N TRP A 189 4.72 -1.83 -12.51
CA TRP A 189 4.36 -1.60 -11.10
C TRP A 189 2.99 -0.95 -10.92
N SER A 190 2.41 -0.43 -12.01
CA SER A 190 1.06 0.13 -12.11
C SER A 190 0.91 1.59 -11.64
N TYR A 191 1.99 2.24 -11.21
CA TYR A 191 2.01 3.69 -10.92
C TYR A 191 1.85 4.56 -12.18
N ASP A 192 2.16 4.01 -13.35
CA ASP A 192 1.87 4.62 -14.67
C ASP A 192 0.39 4.53 -15.08
N GLY A 193 -0.52 4.39 -14.12
CA GLY A 193 -1.96 4.33 -14.36
C GLY A 193 -2.50 5.62 -14.97
N VAL A 194 -3.22 5.50 -16.09
CA VAL A 194 -3.84 6.63 -16.79
C VAL A 194 -5.36 6.59 -16.75
N ASN A 195 -5.95 5.39 -16.70
CA ASN A 195 -7.39 5.18 -16.64
C ASN A 195 -7.81 4.84 -15.21
N TRP A 196 -7.89 5.84 -14.33
CA TRP A 196 -8.15 5.63 -12.89
C TRP A 196 -9.46 4.90 -12.57
N PHE A 197 -10.47 5.00 -13.43
CA PHE A 197 -11.76 4.31 -13.27
C PHE A 197 -11.76 2.88 -13.80
N ALA A 198 -10.78 2.52 -14.63
CA ALA A 198 -10.68 1.19 -15.21
C ALA A 198 -9.79 0.30 -14.33
N ILE A 199 -10.28 -0.87 -13.98
CA ILE A 199 -9.45 -1.92 -13.37
C ILE A 199 -8.62 -2.59 -14.47
N GLN A 200 -7.32 -2.74 -14.24
CA GLN A 200 -6.35 -3.25 -15.22
C GLN A 200 -6.80 -4.58 -15.84
N ALA A 201 -6.89 -4.59 -17.17
CA ALA A 201 -7.37 -5.75 -17.91
C ALA A 201 -6.42 -6.95 -17.80
N SER A 202 -5.11 -6.73 -17.81
CA SER A 202 -4.11 -7.81 -17.72
C SER A 202 -4.11 -8.55 -16.37
N TYR A 203 -4.63 -7.95 -15.31
CA TYR A 203 -4.82 -8.61 -14.01
C TYR A 203 -6.15 -9.38 -13.88
N GLY A 204 -6.97 -9.40 -14.94
CA GLY A 204 -8.28 -10.06 -14.96
C GLY A 204 -9.46 -9.07 -15.00
N GLY A 205 -9.20 -7.77 -14.89
CA GLY A 205 -10.21 -6.72 -15.03
C GLY A 205 -11.22 -6.63 -13.88
N PRO A 206 -12.31 -5.86 -14.07
CA PRO A 206 -13.17 -5.41 -12.98
C PRO A 206 -13.95 -6.54 -12.30
N ALA A 207 -14.41 -7.55 -13.04
CA ALA A 207 -15.17 -8.65 -12.47
C ALA A 207 -14.32 -9.56 -11.57
N GLU A 208 -13.06 -9.83 -11.95
CA GLU A 208 -12.16 -10.66 -11.15
C GLU A 208 -11.62 -9.89 -9.94
N TYR A 209 -11.40 -8.57 -10.07
CA TYR A 209 -11.07 -7.72 -8.93
C TYR A 209 -12.18 -7.72 -7.87
N ALA A 210 -13.44 -7.59 -8.28
CA ALA A 210 -14.57 -7.73 -7.37
C ALA A 210 -14.62 -9.14 -6.72
N ARG A 211 -14.31 -10.21 -7.47
CA ARG A 211 -14.17 -11.56 -6.89
C ARG A 211 -13.06 -11.64 -5.85
N LEU A 212 -11.92 -11.00 -6.08
CA LEU A 212 -10.81 -10.97 -5.13
C LEU A 212 -11.23 -10.32 -3.81
N VAL A 213 -11.84 -9.13 -3.87
CA VAL A 213 -12.31 -8.42 -2.67
C VAL A 213 -13.31 -9.28 -1.89
N GLN A 214 -14.30 -9.87 -2.57
CA GLN A 214 -15.27 -10.76 -1.95
C GLN A 214 -14.62 -12.03 -1.34
N ALA A 215 -13.64 -12.61 -2.02
CA ALA A 215 -12.93 -13.80 -1.52
C ALA A 215 -12.08 -13.49 -0.28
N ALA A 216 -11.50 -12.29 -0.20
CA ALA A 216 -10.79 -11.78 0.97
C ALA A 216 -11.78 -11.48 2.11
N HIS A 217 -12.92 -10.86 1.79
CA HIS A 217 -14.05 -10.61 2.69
C HIS A 217 -14.68 -11.90 3.28
N ALA A 218 -14.72 -12.98 2.51
CA ALA A 218 -15.14 -14.28 3.00
C ALA A 218 -14.19 -14.89 4.05
N ARG A 219 -12.91 -14.45 4.08
CA ARG A 219 -11.81 -15.08 4.82
C ARG A 219 -11.30 -14.37 6.07
N GLY A 220 -11.81 -13.18 6.35
CA GLY A 220 -11.29 -12.32 7.42
C GLY A 220 -10.28 -11.25 6.97
N LEU A 221 -9.94 -11.12 5.68
CA LEU A 221 -8.92 -10.21 5.14
C LEU A 221 -9.48 -8.93 4.48
N GLY A 222 -9.18 -7.75 5.03
CA GLY A 222 -9.55 -6.47 4.41
C GLY A 222 -8.69 -6.14 3.20
N ILE A 223 -9.18 -5.32 2.28
CA ILE A 223 -8.45 -4.83 1.11
C ILE A 223 -8.26 -3.32 1.23
N ILE A 224 -7.00 -2.89 1.31
CA ILE A 224 -6.58 -1.49 1.18
C ILE A 224 -6.09 -1.33 -0.25
N GLN A 225 -6.72 -0.46 -1.03
CA GLN A 225 -6.30 -0.22 -2.42
C GLN A 225 -5.31 0.94 -2.45
N ASP A 226 -4.12 0.72 -3.00
CA ASP A 226 -3.22 1.80 -3.36
C ASP A 226 -3.78 2.61 -4.53
N VAL A 227 -3.88 3.93 -4.39
CA VAL A 227 -4.41 4.84 -5.40
C VAL A 227 -3.44 5.99 -5.65
N VAL A 228 -3.23 6.27 -6.93
CA VAL A 228 -2.32 7.32 -7.41
C VAL A 228 -3.14 8.52 -7.85
N TYR A 229 -3.18 9.55 -7.02
CA TYR A 229 -3.88 10.80 -7.33
C TYR A 229 -2.93 11.98 -7.54
N ASN A 230 -1.62 11.80 -7.42
CA ASN A 230 -0.67 12.89 -7.56
C ASN A 230 -0.18 13.10 -9.01
N HIS A 231 -0.31 12.10 -9.90
CA HIS A 231 0.02 12.19 -11.32
C HIS A 231 -0.74 11.15 -12.17
N TRP A 232 -0.59 11.25 -13.49
CA TRP A 232 -0.98 10.20 -14.45
C TRP A 232 0.26 9.66 -15.16
N GLY A 233 0.23 8.40 -15.57
CA GLY A 233 1.28 7.80 -16.38
C GLY A 233 1.51 8.51 -17.72
N PRO A 234 2.68 8.31 -18.34
CA PRO A 234 3.10 9.07 -19.52
C PRO A 234 2.44 8.61 -20.84
N GLU A 235 1.91 7.39 -20.91
CA GLU A 235 1.37 6.80 -22.14
C GLU A 235 -0.15 6.58 -22.02
N GLY A 236 -0.92 7.05 -23.02
CA GLY A 236 -2.38 6.88 -23.05
C GLY A 236 -3.14 7.88 -22.17
N HIS A 237 -2.48 8.92 -21.67
CA HIS A 237 -3.10 9.99 -20.90
C HIS A 237 -3.74 11.05 -21.82
N TYR A 238 -5.07 10.98 -21.97
CA TYR A 238 -5.83 11.86 -22.88
C TYR A 238 -6.63 12.98 -22.19
N LEU A 239 -6.57 13.13 -20.86
CA LEU A 239 -7.47 14.03 -20.14
C LEU A 239 -7.38 15.49 -20.59
N ASN A 240 -6.19 15.96 -20.96
CA ASN A 240 -5.99 17.32 -21.45
C ASN A 240 -6.60 17.59 -22.83
N GLN A 241 -7.05 16.55 -23.56
CA GLN A 241 -7.87 16.74 -24.75
C GLN A 241 -9.30 17.17 -24.39
N PHE A 242 -9.77 16.80 -23.19
CA PHE A 242 -11.13 17.07 -22.73
C PHE A 242 -11.21 18.39 -21.96
N GLY A 243 -10.27 18.66 -21.05
CA GLY A 243 -10.30 19.87 -20.25
C GLY A 243 -9.07 20.03 -19.35
N PRO A 244 -9.07 21.03 -18.45
CA PRO A 244 -7.93 21.37 -17.61
C PRO A 244 -7.77 20.41 -16.41
N TYR A 245 -7.60 19.10 -16.67
CA TYR A 245 -7.42 18.08 -15.64
C TYR A 245 -6.05 18.14 -14.96
N GLN A 246 -5.01 18.50 -15.71
CA GLN A 246 -3.66 18.71 -15.19
C GLN A 246 -3.37 20.20 -14.99
N ARG A 247 -2.47 20.49 -14.05
CA ARG A 247 -1.87 21.81 -13.94
C ARG A 247 -0.85 22.03 -15.04
N ALA A 248 -0.44 23.28 -15.24
CA ALA A 248 0.63 23.62 -16.18
C ALA A 248 2.04 23.42 -15.59
N ASP A 249 2.19 23.30 -14.28
CA ASP A 249 3.46 23.07 -13.57
C ASP A 249 3.75 21.57 -13.37
N GLU A 250 4.98 21.16 -13.70
CA GLU A 250 5.43 19.77 -13.62
C GLU A 250 5.88 19.38 -12.20
N THR A 251 5.49 18.18 -11.75
CA THR A 251 6.10 17.46 -10.62
C THR A 251 7.23 16.54 -11.13
N ARG A 252 7.90 15.79 -10.23
CA ARG A 252 8.95 14.82 -10.61
C ARG A 252 8.45 13.73 -11.59
N TRP A 253 7.16 13.39 -11.56
CA TRP A 253 6.54 12.35 -12.40
C TRP A 253 5.60 12.92 -13.47
N GLY A 254 5.66 14.24 -13.73
CA GLY A 254 4.80 14.94 -14.68
C GLY A 254 3.84 15.93 -14.01
N ALA A 255 3.02 16.64 -14.79
CA ALA A 255 2.07 17.60 -14.25
C ALA A 255 1.02 16.93 -13.35
N GLY A 256 0.83 17.46 -12.14
CA GLY A 256 -0.15 16.95 -11.19
C GLY A 256 -1.59 17.37 -11.53
N PRO A 257 -2.60 16.84 -10.83
CA PRO A 257 -3.99 17.24 -11.03
C PRO A 257 -4.22 18.72 -10.69
N ASN A 258 -5.13 19.35 -11.44
CA ASN A 258 -5.61 20.69 -11.16
C ASN A 258 -6.59 20.68 -9.97
N LEU A 259 -6.08 20.96 -8.77
CA LEU A 259 -6.86 20.91 -7.52
C LEU A 259 -7.29 22.29 -7.01
N ASP A 260 -6.66 23.36 -7.49
CA ASP A 260 -6.88 24.73 -7.00
C ASP A 260 -6.92 25.81 -8.10
N GLY A 261 -6.74 25.44 -9.36
CA GLY A 261 -6.86 26.33 -10.52
C GLY A 261 -8.30 26.50 -11.01
N PRO A 262 -8.50 27.24 -12.12
CA PRO A 262 -9.79 27.33 -12.80
C PRO A 262 -10.36 25.94 -13.10
N ASP A 263 -11.66 25.77 -12.92
CA ASP A 263 -12.40 24.52 -13.16
C ASP A 263 -11.93 23.30 -12.36
N SER A 264 -11.12 23.50 -11.32
CA SER A 264 -10.61 22.41 -10.47
C SER A 264 -11.70 21.60 -9.75
N ASP A 265 -12.89 22.17 -9.51
CA ASP A 265 -14.00 21.49 -8.84
C ASP A 265 -14.39 20.17 -9.54
N GLU A 266 -14.32 20.12 -10.88
CA GLU A 266 -14.64 18.90 -11.64
C GLU A 266 -13.52 17.86 -11.57
N VAL A 267 -12.26 18.30 -11.49
CA VAL A 267 -11.09 17.42 -11.32
C VAL A 267 -11.07 16.83 -9.91
N ARG A 268 -11.43 17.62 -8.90
CA ARG A 268 -11.63 17.15 -7.52
C ARG A 268 -12.76 16.13 -7.46
N THR A 269 -13.88 16.43 -8.13
CA THR A 269 -15.02 15.50 -8.24
C THR A 269 -14.62 14.21 -8.96
N TYR A 270 -13.79 14.28 -9.99
CA TYR A 270 -13.24 13.11 -10.69
C TYR A 270 -12.45 12.18 -9.74
N ILE A 271 -11.60 12.73 -8.86
CA ILE A 271 -10.90 11.97 -7.82
C ILE A 271 -11.89 11.35 -6.82
N LEU A 272 -12.82 12.15 -6.29
CA LEU A 272 -13.80 11.69 -5.29
C LEU A 272 -14.75 10.62 -5.85
N ASP A 273 -15.13 10.72 -7.13
CA ASP A 273 -15.97 9.73 -7.79
C ASP A 273 -15.25 8.39 -8.01
N GLN A 274 -13.94 8.43 -8.28
CA GLN A 274 -13.14 7.21 -8.38
C GLN A 274 -13.06 6.53 -7.01
N ALA A 275 -12.71 7.28 -5.97
CA ALA A 275 -12.68 6.77 -4.61
C ALA A 275 -14.05 6.18 -4.20
N ARG A 276 -15.14 6.88 -4.53
CA ARG A 276 -16.51 6.40 -4.30
C ARG A 276 -16.80 5.10 -5.06
N MET A 277 -16.35 4.98 -6.30
CA MET A 277 -16.48 3.75 -7.09
C MET A 277 -15.78 2.58 -6.39
N LEU A 278 -14.53 2.76 -5.96
CA LEU A 278 -13.80 1.70 -5.26
C LEU A 278 -14.47 1.28 -3.95
N LEU A 279 -14.98 2.25 -3.16
CA LEU A 279 -15.63 1.98 -1.88
C LEU A 279 -17.04 1.38 -1.99
N LEU A 280 -17.83 1.75 -3.00
CA LEU A 280 -19.23 1.33 -3.14
C LEU A 280 -19.41 0.18 -4.14
N ASP A 281 -18.73 0.24 -5.28
CA ASP A 281 -18.91 -0.76 -6.34
C ASP A 281 -17.97 -1.95 -6.15
N TYR A 282 -16.78 -1.75 -5.57
CA TYR A 282 -15.82 -2.82 -5.27
C TYR A 282 -15.67 -3.12 -3.78
N GLU A 283 -16.30 -2.33 -2.92
CA GLU A 283 -16.37 -2.54 -1.47
C GLU A 283 -15.01 -2.56 -0.73
N VAL A 284 -13.96 -1.93 -1.28
CA VAL A 284 -12.64 -1.90 -0.61
C VAL A 284 -12.71 -1.27 0.79
N ASP A 285 -11.86 -1.72 1.71
CA ASP A 285 -11.89 -1.33 3.13
C ASP A 285 -11.17 -0.01 3.42
N GLY A 286 -10.41 0.49 2.45
CA GLY A 286 -9.74 1.78 2.55
C GLY A 286 -8.73 1.99 1.43
N PHE A 287 -7.93 3.04 1.59
CA PHE A 287 -6.92 3.44 0.62
C PHE A 287 -5.56 3.66 1.24
N ARG A 288 -4.52 3.32 0.48
CA ARG A 288 -3.19 3.93 0.61
C ARG A 288 -3.08 4.97 -0.51
N LEU A 289 -2.75 6.21 -0.15
CA LEU A 289 -2.65 7.34 -1.06
C LEU A 289 -1.18 7.56 -1.41
N ASP A 290 -0.85 7.38 -2.68
CA ASP A 290 0.50 7.57 -3.20
C ASP A 290 0.95 9.03 -3.13
N ALA A 291 2.20 9.22 -2.69
CA ALA A 291 2.96 10.46 -2.65
C ALA A 291 2.11 11.71 -2.39
N VAL A 292 1.36 11.75 -1.29
CA VAL A 292 0.41 12.86 -1.02
C VAL A 292 1.10 14.21 -0.85
N HIS A 293 2.40 14.21 -0.61
CA HIS A 293 3.25 15.39 -0.54
C HIS A 293 3.47 16.07 -1.90
N ALA A 294 3.17 15.38 -3.01
CA ALA A 294 3.15 15.92 -4.36
C ALA A 294 1.79 16.52 -4.76
N LEU A 295 0.75 16.39 -3.92
CA LEU A 295 -0.53 17.06 -4.15
C LEU A 295 -0.41 18.56 -3.86
N SER A 296 -0.52 19.36 -4.92
CA SER A 296 -0.53 20.83 -4.82
C SER A 296 -1.97 21.33 -4.75
N ASP A 297 -2.44 21.59 -3.53
CA ASP A 297 -3.78 22.09 -3.27
C ASP A 297 -3.75 23.20 -2.22
N THR A 298 -3.98 24.43 -2.68
CA THR A 298 -4.02 25.63 -1.85
C THR A 298 -5.43 26.05 -1.44
N GLN A 299 -6.47 25.27 -1.76
CA GLN A 299 -7.83 25.57 -1.33
C GLN A 299 -7.96 25.52 0.21
N ALA A 300 -8.97 26.24 0.73
CA ALA A 300 -9.25 26.26 2.17
C ALA A 300 -9.62 24.88 2.74
N VAL A 301 -10.16 23.98 1.90
CA VAL A 301 -10.41 22.58 2.21
C VAL A 301 -9.55 21.73 1.29
N HIS A 302 -8.56 21.05 1.84
CA HIS A 302 -7.63 20.22 1.08
C HIS A 302 -8.33 18.96 0.54
N ILE A 303 -7.89 18.43 -0.61
CA ILE A 303 -8.48 17.23 -1.24
C ILE A 303 -8.45 16.01 -0.31
N LEU A 304 -7.38 15.88 0.48
CA LEU A 304 -7.27 14.86 1.53
C LEU A 304 -8.37 14.97 2.59
N GLN A 305 -8.79 16.19 2.95
CA GLN A 305 -9.90 16.40 3.88
C GLN A 305 -11.23 15.99 3.24
N GLN A 306 -11.40 16.23 1.94
CA GLN A 306 -12.59 15.77 1.20
C GLN A 306 -12.61 14.24 1.05
N LEU A 307 -11.48 13.60 0.77
CA LEU A 307 -11.35 12.14 0.75
C LEU A 307 -11.67 11.55 2.13
N ARG A 308 -11.17 12.16 3.21
CA ARG A 308 -11.50 11.76 4.57
C ARG A 308 -13.00 11.90 4.88
N ALA A 309 -13.61 13.01 4.51
CA ALA A 309 -15.04 13.21 4.67
C ALA A 309 -15.86 12.17 3.88
N LEU A 310 -15.44 11.83 2.65
CA LEU A 310 -16.05 10.79 1.83
C LEU A 310 -15.94 9.41 2.47
N THR A 311 -14.77 9.05 3.01
CA THR A 311 -14.57 7.77 3.70
C THR A 311 -15.44 7.66 4.96
N ASP A 312 -15.57 8.75 5.73
CA ASP A 312 -16.42 8.81 6.92
C ASP A 312 -17.91 8.71 6.55
N GLU A 313 -18.33 9.42 5.49
CA GLU A 313 -19.70 9.38 4.97
C GLU A 313 -20.09 7.97 4.53
N ILE A 314 -19.28 7.33 3.68
CA ILE A 314 -19.54 5.97 3.19
C ILE A 314 -19.44 4.96 4.32
N GLY A 315 -18.52 5.15 5.27
CA GLY A 315 -18.41 4.30 6.44
C GLY A 315 -19.66 4.35 7.31
N ALA A 316 -20.20 5.54 7.56
CA ALA A 316 -21.46 5.73 8.27
C ALA A 316 -22.67 5.13 7.52
N GLN A 317 -22.69 5.21 6.19
CA GLN A 317 -23.75 4.63 5.35
C GLN A 317 -23.72 3.10 5.32
N THR A 318 -22.53 2.51 5.23
CA THR A 318 -22.34 1.06 5.06
C THR A 318 -22.17 0.30 6.37
N GLY A 319 -21.89 1.00 7.48
CA GLY A 319 -21.58 0.40 8.78
C GLY A 319 -20.17 -0.20 8.86
N VAL A 320 -19.31 0.08 7.87
CA VAL A 320 -17.91 -0.38 7.81
C VAL A 320 -17.02 0.85 7.75
N ASN A 321 -16.28 1.13 8.82
CA ASN A 321 -15.30 2.22 8.84
C ASN A 321 -14.30 2.06 7.70
N ARG A 322 -13.87 3.13 7.04
CA ARG A 322 -12.90 3.05 5.93
C ARG A 322 -11.58 3.67 6.35
N VAL A 323 -10.48 2.96 6.12
CA VAL A 323 -9.14 3.45 6.47
C VAL A 323 -8.56 4.32 5.36
N LEU A 324 -7.76 5.32 5.72
CA LEU A 324 -7.06 6.20 4.79
C LEU A 324 -5.62 6.33 5.28
N ILE A 325 -4.68 5.82 4.50
CA ILE A 325 -3.25 5.81 4.80
C ILE A 325 -2.56 6.70 3.77
N ALA A 326 -1.67 7.58 4.22
CA ALA A 326 -0.90 8.45 3.34
C ALA A 326 0.55 7.98 3.20
N GLU A 327 1.08 7.92 1.99
CA GLU A 327 2.51 7.93 1.77
C GLU A 327 2.99 9.39 1.75
N SER A 328 3.70 9.80 2.81
CA SER A 328 4.12 11.20 2.99
C SER A 328 5.58 11.32 3.41
N ASP A 329 6.35 12.00 2.58
CA ASP A 329 7.77 12.30 2.81
C ASP A 329 7.97 13.68 3.49
N LEU A 330 7.02 14.13 4.32
CA LEU A 330 7.06 15.46 4.95
C LEU A 330 7.42 15.42 6.43
N ASN A 331 7.24 14.28 7.10
CA ASN A 331 7.26 14.15 8.56
C ASN A 331 6.45 15.26 9.25
N ASP A 332 5.30 15.64 8.67
CA ASP A 332 4.41 16.67 9.21
C ASP A 332 3.22 15.99 9.92
N PRO A 333 3.10 16.11 11.26
CA PRO A 333 1.98 15.57 12.02
C PRO A 333 0.61 16.02 11.53
N ARG A 334 0.52 17.16 10.81
CA ARG A 334 -0.72 17.64 10.20
C ARG A 334 -1.33 16.60 9.25
N MET A 335 -0.51 15.71 8.67
CA MET A 335 -0.95 14.63 7.80
C MET A 335 -1.93 13.68 8.49
N ILE A 336 -1.64 13.33 9.75
CA ILE A 336 -2.40 12.36 10.55
C ILE A 336 -3.27 13.02 11.63
N ASP A 337 -3.39 14.35 11.57
CA ASP A 337 -4.29 15.13 12.39
C ASP A 337 -5.73 15.01 11.87
N GLY A 338 -6.70 14.86 12.78
CA GLY A 338 -8.12 14.78 12.45
C GLY A 338 -8.70 16.12 11.97
N LEU A 339 -9.84 16.04 11.27
CA LEU A 339 -10.52 17.20 10.69
C LEU A 339 -10.94 18.24 11.76
N GLU A 340 -11.26 17.78 12.97
CA GLU A 340 -11.67 18.60 14.12
C GLU A 340 -10.58 19.58 14.61
N THR A 341 -9.35 19.39 14.17
CA THR A 341 -8.20 20.22 14.52
C THR A 341 -7.57 20.93 13.32
N ASN A 342 -8.26 20.90 12.16
CA ASN A 342 -7.74 21.38 10.88
C ASN A 342 -6.51 20.60 10.36
N GLY A 343 -6.42 19.32 10.71
CA GLY A 343 -5.52 18.36 10.07
C GLY A 343 -5.95 17.98 8.66
N LEU A 344 -5.10 17.26 7.94
CA LEU A 344 -5.36 16.83 6.56
C LEU A 344 -6.29 15.61 6.48
N GLY A 345 -6.42 14.82 7.55
CA GLY A 345 -7.46 13.81 7.67
C GLY A 345 -7.06 12.34 7.52
N PRO A 346 -5.98 11.92 6.81
CA PRO A 346 -5.52 10.53 6.84
C PRO A 346 -5.45 9.93 8.25
N HIS A 347 -5.87 8.68 8.39
CA HIS A 347 -5.87 7.97 9.66
C HIS A 347 -4.45 7.61 10.11
N GLY A 348 -3.58 7.32 9.14
CA GLY A 348 -2.18 7.03 9.36
C GLY A 348 -1.33 7.43 8.16
N GLN A 349 -0.02 7.33 8.32
CA GLN A 349 0.95 7.56 7.25
C GLN A 349 2.07 6.52 7.31
N TRP A 350 2.70 6.25 6.17
CA TRP A 350 3.97 5.53 6.14
C TRP A 350 5.05 6.30 6.92
N SER A 351 5.95 5.54 7.55
CA SER A 351 7.09 6.05 8.32
C SER A 351 8.39 5.45 7.78
N ASP A 352 8.93 6.08 6.74
CA ASP A 352 10.20 5.63 6.15
C ASP A 352 11.38 5.85 7.11
N ASP A 353 11.30 6.83 8.03
CA ASP A 353 12.32 7.01 9.08
C ASP A 353 12.52 5.74 9.92
N PHE A 354 11.46 4.98 10.20
CA PHE A 354 11.57 3.67 10.86
C PHE A 354 12.31 2.67 9.98
N HIS A 355 11.90 2.54 8.72
CA HIS A 355 12.53 1.65 7.76
C HIS A 355 14.04 1.96 7.64
N HIS A 356 14.39 3.21 7.36
CA HIS A 356 15.77 3.64 7.17
C HIS A 356 16.62 3.34 8.40
N ALA A 357 16.13 3.66 9.61
CA ALA A 357 16.87 3.40 10.83
C ALA A 357 17.12 1.91 11.08
N VAL A 358 16.11 1.05 10.81
CA VAL A 358 16.24 -0.41 10.92
C VAL A 358 17.18 -0.97 9.85
N HIS A 359 17.09 -0.46 8.62
CA HIS A 359 17.95 -0.87 7.51
C HIS A 359 19.42 -0.55 7.79
N VAL A 360 19.73 0.71 8.12
CA VAL A 360 21.11 1.13 8.41
C VAL A 360 21.70 0.36 9.59
N ALA A 361 20.90 0.14 10.65
CA ALA A 361 21.36 -0.66 11.80
C ALA A 361 21.69 -2.12 11.42
N ALA A 362 20.98 -2.71 10.47
CA ALA A 362 21.18 -4.10 10.06
C ALA A 362 22.27 -4.29 8.99
N THR A 363 22.36 -3.36 8.03
CA THR A 363 23.21 -3.47 6.83
C THR A 363 24.49 -2.65 6.93
N GLY A 364 24.45 -1.52 7.64
CA GLY A 364 25.50 -0.50 7.62
C GLY A 364 25.57 0.33 6.33
N GLU A 365 24.59 0.18 5.43
CA GLU A 365 24.49 0.99 4.21
C GLU A 365 24.19 2.46 4.56
N THR A 366 24.84 3.41 3.89
CA THR A 366 24.72 4.85 4.17
C THR A 366 24.64 5.72 2.91
N GLN A 367 24.32 5.12 1.75
CA GLN A 367 24.17 5.87 0.50
C GLN A 367 22.84 6.64 0.44
N GLY A 368 22.81 7.76 -0.29
CA GLY A 368 21.58 8.53 -0.50
C GLY A 368 20.93 8.99 0.81
N TYR A 369 19.63 8.72 0.97
CA TYR A 369 18.87 9.10 2.16
C TYR A 369 19.27 8.32 3.43
N TYR A 370 19.93 7.15 3.30
CA TYR A 370 20.41 6.39 4.46
C TYR A 370 21.51 7.10 5.26
N ALA A 371 22.20 8.08 4.66
CA ALA A 371 23.32 8.79 5.30
C ALA A 371 22.93 9.45 6.63
N ASP A 372 21.73 10.03 6.72
CA ASP A 372 21.23 10.71 7.92
C ASP A 372 20.95 9.72 9.08
N PHE A 373 20.70 8.44 8.77
CA PHE A 373 20.34 7.39 9.73
C PHE A 373 21.54 6.61 10.27
N ALA A 374 22.76 6.97 9.86
CA ALA A 374 24.00 6.45 10.46
C ALA A 374 24.22 6.94 11.90
N ASP A 375 23.43 7.91 12.38
CA ASP A 375 23.43 8.32 13.78
C ASP A 375 23.01 7.12 14.67
N PRO A 376 23.81 6.75 15.69
CA PRO A 376 23.48 5.64 16.59
C PRO A 376 22.16 5.83 17.35
N ASN A 377 21.63 7.05 17.44
CA ASN A 377 20.33 7.34 18.03
C ASN A 377 19.18 7.27 17.03
N ALA A 378 19.43 7.05 15.73
CA ALA A 378 18.39 7.02 14.72
C ALA A 378 17.32 5.95 15.00
N LEU A 379 17.75 4.72 15.28
CA LEU A 379 16.84 3.61 15.57
C LEU A 379 16.07 3.80 16.88
N PRO A 380 16.70 4.08 18.05
CA PRO A 380 15.96 4.39 19.26
C PRO A 380 14.98 5.55 19.09
N LYS A 381 15.38 6.62 18.40
CA LYS A 381 14.54 7.80 18.18
C LYS A 381 13.34 7.48 17.28
N ALA A 382 13.54 6.78 16.17
CA ALA A 382 12.44 6.42 15.27
C ALA A 382 11.40 5.52 15.96
N ILE A 383 11.84 4.61 16.83
CA ILE A 383 10.94 3.75 17.63
C ILE A 383 10.17 4.56 18.68
N ASP A 384 10.87 5.40 19.46
CA ASP A 384 10.29 6.07 20.63
C ASP A 384 9.53 7.36 20.29
N GLN A 385 10.00 8.09 19.28
CA GLN A 385 9.49 9.41 18.89
C GLN A 385 8.74 9.41 17.55
N GLY A 386 8.77 8.30 16.81
CA GLY A 386 8.15 8.15 15.50
C GLY A 386 9.02 8.69 14.36
N PHE A 387 9.27 10.00 14.32
CA PHE A 387 10.12 10.62 13.31
C PHE A 387 11.55 10.82 13.82
N PHE A 388 12.54 10.41 13.01
CA PHE A 388 13.93 10.78 13.22
C PHE A 388 14.15 12.25 12.85
N HIS A 389 13.63 12.65 11.69
CA HIS A 389 13.59 14.06 11.29
C HIS A 389 12.29 14.70 11.77
N ASP A 390 12.35 15.32 12.95
CA ASP A 390 11.24 15.94 13.68
C ASP A 390 11.39 17.47 13.82
N GLY A 391 12.08 18.08 12.85
CA GLY A 391 12.55 19.46 12.88
C GLY A 391 14.07 19.59 12.86
N THR A 392 14.79 18.48 12.62
CA THR A 392 16.25 18.43 12.53
C THR A 392 16.75 18.63 11.11
N TYR A 393 18.05 18.96 10.96
CA TYR A 393 18.69 19.06 9.65
C TYR A 393 18.85 17.69 9.00
N SER A 394 18.41 17.55 7.75
CA SER A 394 18.72 16.41 6.89
C SER A 394 19.82 16.80 5.91
N SER A 395 20.93 16.06 5.93
CA SER A 395 22.03 16.28 5.00
C SER A 395 21.66 15.87 3.58
N PHE A 396 20.83 14.82 3.42
CA PHE A 396 20.32 14.40 2.12
C PHE A 396 19.48 15.48 1.44
N ARG A 397 18.63 16.18 2.22
CA ARG A 397 17.75 17.24 1.71
C ARG A 397 18.38 18.63 1.71
N GLY A 398 19.52 18.80 2.38
CA GLY A 398 20.19 20.09 2.54
C GLY A 398 19.40 21.12 3.36
N ARG A 399 18.43 20.71 4.19
CA ARG A 399 17.52 21.59 4.94
C ARG A 399 17.00 20.94 6.22
N HIS A 400 16.37 21.73 7.10
CA HIS A 400 15.58 21.19 8.21
C HIS A 400 14.31 20.49 7.68
N HIS A 401 13.94 19.39 8.33
CA HIS A 401 12.88 18.50 7.87
C HIS A 401 12.03 17.99 9.03
N GLY A 402 10.72 17.86 8.78
CA GLY A 402 9.73 17.34 9.70
C GLY A 402 9.37 18.23 10.88
N ARG A 403 8.47 17.72 11.72
CA ARG A 403 8.03 18.30 12.99
C ARG A 403 7.70 17.18 13.97
N ALA A 404 8.07 17.37 15.24
CA ALA A 404 7.79 16.41 16.31
C ALA A 404 6.31 16.07 16.44
N LEU A 405 6.03 14.78 16.64
CA LEU A 405 4.71 14.29 17.04
C LEU A 405 4.39 14.77 18.45
N ASN A 406 3.13 15.16 18.66
CA ASN A 406 2.58 15.36 20.00
C ASN A 406 2.07 14.02 20.54
N HIS A 407 2.80 13.40 21.48
CA HIS A 407 2.49 12.08 22.05
C HIS A 407 1.23 12.03 22.94
N HIS A 408 0.64 13.17 23.29
CA HIS A 408 -0.69 13.20 23.93
C HIS A 408 -1.84 13.08 22.93
N ARG A 409 -1.53 13.20 21.65
CA ARG A 409 -2.51 13.34 20.57
C ARG A 409 -2.34 12.30 19.48
N HIS A 410 -1.11 12.06 19.07
CA HIS A 410 -0.78 11.09 18.02
C HIS A 410 -0.49 9.75 18.67
N ARG A 411 -1.10 8.70 18.11
CA ARG A 411 -0.86 7.31 18.52
C ARG A 411 0.24 6.74 17.62
N PRO A 412 1.21 5.96 18.13
CA PRO A 412 2.20 5.33 17.27
C PRO A 412 1.60 4.44 16.18
N SER A 413 0.44 3.83 16.43
CA SER A 413 -0.30 3.07 15.42
C SER A 413 -0.71 3.88 14.18
N GLN A 414 -0.67 5.22 14.24
CA GLN A 414 -0.87 6.08 13.07
C GLN A 414 0.35 6.10 12.14
N LEU A 415 1.48 5.52 12.55
CA LEU A 415 2.66 5.31 11.71
C LEU A 415 2.65 3.87 11.21
N ILE A 416 2.57 3.69 9.89
CA ILE A 416 2.76 2.41 9.24
C ILE A 416 4.26 2.17 9.12
N VAL A 417 4.74 1.09 9.73
CA VAL A 417 6.16 0.74 9.81
C VAL A 417 6.43 -0.51 8.97
N SER A 418 7.49 -0.46 8.17
CA SER A 418 7.90 -1.56 7.30
C SER A 418 9.42 -1.73 7.33
N ILE A 419 9.89 -2.93 6.99
CA ILE A 419 11.32 -3.20 6.73
C ILE A 419 11.61 -3.50 5.27
N GLN A 420 10.55 -3.77 4.50
CA GLN A 420 10.53 -3.87 3.06
C GLN A 420 9.17 -3.33 2.58
N ASN A 421 9.16 -2.72 1.41
CA ASN A 421 7.98 -2.45 0.59
C ASN A 421 8.46 -2.41 -0.87
N HIS A 422 7.54 -2.16 -1.80
CA HIS A 422 7.87 -2.10 -3.23
C HIS A 422 8.98 -1.08 -3.56
N ASP A 423 8.99 0.09 -2.91
CA ASP A 423 9.98 1.15 -3.13
C ASP A 423 11.35 0.81 -2.53
N GLN A 424 11.37 0.38 -1.27
CA GLN A 424 12.60 0.14 -0.51
C GLN A 424 13.37 -1.08 -1.06
N VAL A 425 12.68 -2.01 -1.72
CA VAL A 425 13.31 -3.09 -2.49
C VAL A 425 13.58 -2.64 -3.92
N GLY A 426 12.57 -2.11 -4.61
CA GLY A 426 12.63 -1.98 -6.06
C GLY A 426 13.25 -0.68 -6.60
N ASN A 427 13.42 0.34 -5.78
CA ASN A 427 14.27 1.50 -6.07
C ASN A 427 15.73 1.24 -5.68
N ARG A 428 16.15 -0.02 -5.59
CA ARG A 428 17.55 -0.45 -5.59
C ARG A 428 17.92 -0.92 -6.99
N ALA A 429 19.17 -0.71 -7.41
CA ALA A 429 19.60 -1.00 -8.78
C ALA A 429 19.27 -2.44 -9.24
N ALA A 430 19.49 -3.43 -8.37
CA ALA A 430 19.19 -4.83 -8.63
C ALA A 430 17.79 -5.28 -8.16
N GLY A 431 17.02 -4.41 -7.50
CA GLY A 431 15.78 -4.79 -6.82
C GLY A 431 16.00 -5.81 -5.70
N ASP A 432 17.18 -5.83 -5.07
CA ASP A 432 17.56 -6.83 -4.09
C ASP A 432 16.85 -6.62 -2.75
N ARG A 433 16.42 -7.72 -2.13
CA ARG A 433 15.88 -7.71 -0.77
C ARG A 433 17.02 -7.72 0.25
N PRO A 434 16.82 -7.23 1.48
CA PRO A 434 17.83 -7.32 2.54
C PRO A 434 18.41 -8.74 2.72
N THR A 435 17.58 -9.77 2.61
CA THR A 435 17.97 -11.20 2.68
C THR A 435 18.95 -11.65 1.57
N ALA A 436 19.17 -10.84 0.54
CA ALA A 436 20.21 -11.08 -0.46
C ALA A 436 21.61 -10.76 0.07
N SER A 437 21.73 -9.79 0.99
CA SER A 437 23.00 -9.19 1.44
C SER A 437 23.29 -9.37 2.93
N ILE A 438 22.28 -9.64 3.78
CA ILE A 438 22.48 -9.89 5.22
C ILE A 438 22.17 -11.33 5.62
N GLU A 439 22.79 -11.75 6.73
CA GLU A 439 22.50 -13.03 7.36
C GLU A 439 21.04 -13.15 7.78
N LEU A 440 20.47 -14.34 7.62
CA LEU A 440 19.04 -14.60 7.91
C LEU A 440 18.67 -14.21 9.35
N SER A 441 19.57 -14.37 10.31
CA SER A 441 19.35 -13.93 11.69
C SER A 441 19.20 -12.42 11.83
N ARG A 442 19.93 -11.61 11.05
CA ARG A 442 19.73 -10.15 11.04
C ARG A 442 18.38 -9.79 10.44
N ALA A 443 17.99 -10.45 9.35
CA ALA A 443 16.67 -10.26 8.74
C ALA A 443 15.53 -10.60 9.73
N MET A 444 15.64 -11.69 10.49
CA MET A 444 14.66 -12.02 11.54
C MET A 444 14.68 -11.02 12.70
N GLY A 445 15.81 -10.38 12.95
CA GLY A 445 15.93 -9.26 13.88
C GLY A 445 15.15 -8.04 13.42
N GLN A 446 15.24 -7.68 12.14
CA GLN A 446 14.42 -6.61 11.54
C GLN A 446 12.92 -6.96 11.65
N ALA A 447 12.53 -8.20 11.33
CA ALA A 447 11.16 -8.68 11.46
C ALA A 447 10.59 -8.51 12.87
N ALA A 448 11.38 -8.88 13.88
CA ALA A 448 11.04 -8.74 15.28
C ALA A 448 10.87 -7.27 15.70
N LEU A 449 11.74 -6.38 15.22
CA LEU A 449 11.61 -4.94 15.48
C LEU A 449 10.30 -4.40 14.91
N MET A 450 9.99 -4.67 13.64
CA MET A 450 8.78 -4.19 12.99
C MET A 450 7.50 -4.72 13.63
N LEU A 451 7.39 -6.05 13.81
CA LEU A 451 6.15 -6.67 14.30
C LEU A 451 5.86 -6.38 15.77
N LEU A 452 6.87 -6.02 16.57
CA LEU A 452 6.73 -5.72 18.00
C LEU A 452 6.86 -4.23 18.33
N ALA A 453 7.20 -3.39 17.35
CA ALA A 453 7.13 -1.94 17.46
C ALA A 453 5.67 -1.46 17.67
N PRO A 454 5.48 -0.28 18.28
CA PRO A 454 4.14 0.26 18.56
C PRO A 454 3.43 0.78 17.30
N GLY A 455 4.16 0.99 16.19
CA GLY A 455 3.59 1.29 14.88
C GLY A 455 2.77 0.16 14.28
N THR A 456 2.03 0.44 13.22
CA THR A 456 1.22 -0.54 12.47
C THR A 456 2.10 -1.26 11.45
N PRO A 457 2.38 -2.56 11.58
CA PRO A 457 3.33 -3.24 10.72
C PRO A 457 2.76 -3.52 9.34
N MET A 458 3.60 -3.33 8.32
CA MET A 458 3.35 -3.70 6.95
C MET A 458 4.49 -4.59 6.44
N LEU A 459 4.12 -5.78 5.94
CA LEU A 459 5.03 -6.73 5.32
C LEU A 459 4.99 -6.55 3.81
N PHE A 460 6.12 -6.76 3.14
CA PHE A 460 6.13 -6.89 1.68
C PHE A 460 6.08 -8.36 1.26
N MET A 461 5.34 -8.66 0.20
CA MET A 461 5.13 -10.03 -0.25
C MET A 461 6.44 -10.84 -0.34
N GLY A 462 6.47 -12.01 0.31
CA GLY A 462 7.61 -12.92 0.34
C GLY A 462 8.67 -12.65 1.42
N GLU A 463 8.59 -11.50 2.11
CA GLU A 463 9.44 -11.17 3.25
C GLU A 463 9.35 -12.24 4.36
N GLU A 464 8.15 -12.72 4.64
CA GLU A 464 7.84 -13.58 5.79
C GLU A 464 8.52 -14.94 5.72
N PHE A 465 8.84 -15.42 4.52
CA PHE A 465 9.63 -16.63 4.31
C PHE A 465 11.04 -16.31 3.85
N ALA A 466 11.50 -15.07 4.02
CA ALA A 466 12.84 -14.61 3.66
C ALA A 466 13.20 -14.91 2.19
N THR A 467 12.28 -14.63 1.26
CA THR A 467 12.55 -14.79 -0.17
C THR A 467 13.80 -14.00 -0.58
N ARG A 468 14.55 -14.54 -1.53
CA ARG A 468 15.66 -13.83 -2.20
C ARG A 468 15.30 -13.42 -3.62
N THR A 469 14.06 -13.71 -4.04
CA THR A 469 13.50 -13.26 -5.31
C THR A 469 13.49 -11.72 -5.30
N PRO A 470 14.20 -11.06 -6.24
CA PRO A 470 14.26 -9.60 -6.26
C PRO A 470 12.91 -9.01 -6.66
N PHE A 471 12.74 -7.70 -6.54
CA PHE A 471 11.58 -6.96 -7.05
C PHE A 471 12.07 -5.72 -7.80
N PRO A 472 12.67 -5.86 -9.01
CA PRO A 472 13.14 -4.72 -9.78
C PRO A 472 11.97 -3.89 -10.33
N PHE A 473 12.28 -2.66 -10.76
CA PHE A 473 11.35 -1.86 -11.55
C PHE A 473 11.17 -2.45 -12.96
N PHE A 474 9.91 -2.60 -13.39
CA PHE A 474 9.55 -3.08 -14.73
C PHE A 474 8.33 -2.34 -15.28
N VAL A 475 8.28 -2.17 -16.60
CA VAL A 475 7.20 -1.50 -17.33
C VAL A 475 7.12 -2.01 -18.78
N ASP A 476 5.98 -1.91 -19.45
CA ASP A 476 5.76 -2.43 -20.81
C ASP A 476 5.16 -1.36 -21.74
N PHE A 477 5.82 -0.18 -21.81
CA PHE A 477 5.41 0.90 -22.72
C PHE A 477 5.50 0.49 -24.19
N ALA A 478 4.60 1.04 -25.00
CA ALA A 478 4.59 0.89 -26.45
C ALA A 478 5.50 1.91 -27.16
N GLU A 479 5.59 3.13 -26.62
CA GLU A 479 6.25 4.24 -27.31
C GLU A 479 7.79 4.15 -27.23
N PRO A 480 8.52 4.13 -28.37
CA PRO A 480 9.98 3.97 -28.36
C PRO A 480 10.75 5.04 -27.58
N GLU A 481 10.22 6.26 -27.55
CA GLU A 481 10.81 7.39 -26.82
C GLU A 481 10.68 7.18 -25.30
N LEU A 482 9.53 6.68 -24.83
CA LEU A 482 9.32 6.34 -23.42
C LEU A 482 10.17 5.15 -22.98
N ILE A 483 10.27 4.11 -23.81
CA ILE A 483 11.17 2.97 -23.61
C ILE A 483 12.62 3.46 -23.42
N THR A 484 13.10 4.32 -24.32
CA THR A 484 14.46 4.85 -24.24
C THR A 484 14.64 5.75 -23.01
N GLY A 485 13.64 6.57 -22.73
CA GLY A 485 13.62 7.51 -21.62
C GLY A 485 13.70 6.80 -20.26
N VAL A 486 12.89 5.77 -20.05
CA VAL A 486 12.86 5.04 -18.77
C VAL A 486 14.16 4.28 -18.52
N SER A 487 14.70 3.58 -19.54
CA SER A 487 15.93 2.81 -19.41
C SER A 487 17.15 3.71 -19.19
N THR A 488 17.18 4.87 -19.85
CA THR A 488 18.25 5.87 -19.65
C THR A 488 18.11 6.57 -18.30
N GLY A 489 16.89 7.01 -17.95
CA GLY A 489 16.58 7.72 -16.72
C GLY A 489 16.94 6.92 -15.48
N ARG A 490 16.53 5.65 -15.40
CA ARG A 490 16.87 4.76 -14.28
C ARG A 490 18.38 4.55 -14.15
N ARG A 491 19.10 4.30 -15.24
CA ARG A 491 20.57 4.15 -15.18
C ARG A 491 21.26 5.40 -14.66
N LEU A 492 20.82 6.60 -15.08
CA LEU A 492 21.37 7.87 -14.61
C LEU A 492 21.02 8.15 -13.13
N GLU A 493 19.79 7.85 -12.71
CA GLU A 493 19.35 7.99 -11.32
C GLU A 493 20.18 7.09 -10.37
N PHE A 494 20.38 5.83 -10.74
CA PHE A 494 21.19 4.89 -9.97
C PHE A 494 22.67 5.25 -9.95
N ALA A 495 23.22 5.72 -11.08
CA ALA A 495 24.60 6.24 -11.12
C ALA A 495 24.79 7.43 -10.16
N ALA A 496 23.83 8.36 -10.12
CA ALA A 496 23.89 9.54 -9.27
C ALA A 496 23.80 9.22 -7.76
N THR A 497 23.23 8.07 -7.41
CA THR A 497 23.09 7.59 -6.03
C THR A 497 24.19 6.59 -5.63
N GLY A 498 25.19 6.39 -6.48
CA GLY A 498 26.40 5.61 -6.18
C GLY A 498 26.33 4.12 -6.50
N TRP A 499 25.28 3.68 -7.21
CA TRP A 499 25.14 2.29 -7.66
C TRP A 499 25.87 2.04 -8.98
N ASP A 500 26.24 0.78 -9.21
CA ASP A 500 26.83 0.33 -10.47
C ASP A 500 25.75 0.25 -11.56
N PRO A 501 25.79 1.09 -12.61
CA PRO A 501 24.77 1.10 -13.67
C PRO A 501 24.64 -0.22 -14.42
N ASP A 502 25.69 -1.05 -14.43
CA ASP A 502 25.69 -2.35 -15.11
C ASP A 502 24.85 -3.40 -14.36
N THR A 503 24.48 -3.13 -13.11
CA THR A 503 23.59 -3.98 -12.30
C THR A 503 22.10 -3.68 -12.51
N VAL A 504 21.77 -2.58 -13.20
CA VAL A 504 20.39 -2.16 -13.46
C VAL A 504 19.78 -3.04 -14.54
N HIS A 505 18.75 -3.80 -14.17
CA HIS A 505 17.98 -4.61 -15.11
C HIS A 505 17.26 -3.74 -16.15
N GLU A 506 17.10 -4.24 -17.37
CA GLU A 506 16.38 -3.54 -18.44
C GLU A 506 14.88 -3.49 -18.09
N PRO A 507 14.30 -2.34 -17.71
CA PRO A 507 12.96 -2.29 -17.13
C PRO A 507 11.86 -2.71 -18.12
N THR A 508 12.12 -2.58 -19.43
CA THR A 508 11.16 -2.94 -20.48
C THR A 508 11.19 -4.41 -20.89
N ALA A 509 12.16 -5.17 -20.37
CA ALA A 509 12.28 -6.58 -20.69
C ALA A 509 11.31 -7.43 -19.86
N THR A 510 10.55 -8.32 -20.50
CA THR A 510 9.68 -9.29 -19.81
C THR A 510 10.46 -10.13 -18.77
N ALA A 511 11.73 -10.45 -19.07
CA ALA A 511 12.59 -11.16 -18.13
C ALA A 511 12.79 -10.41 -16.80
N THR A 512 12.79 -9.08 -16.80
CA THR A 512 12.89 -8.26 -15.57
C THR A 512 11.64 -8.40 -14.71
N ARG A 513 10.45 -8.43 -15.32
CA ARG A 513 9.20 -8.76 -14.61
C ARG A 513 9.24 -10.18 -14.08
N ASP A 514 9.70 -11.14 -14.89
CA ASP A 514 9.73 -12.55 -14.51
C ASP A 514 10.66 -12.81 -13.30
N LEU A 515 11.73 -12.02 -13.13
CA LEU A 515 12.58 -12.03 -11.93
C LEU A 515 11.83 -11.63 -10.65
N ALA A 516 10.76 -10.85 -10.77
CA ALA A 516 9.97 -10.38 -9.64
C ALA A 516 8.86 -11.35 -9.20
N VAL A 517 8.62 -12.43 -9.97
CA VAL A 517 7.56 -13.40 -9.67
C VAL A 517 7.98 -14.30 -8.51
N LEU A 518 7.19 -14.32 -7.44
CA LEU A 518 7.50 -15.11 -6.24
C LEU A 518 7.57 -16.62 -6.54
N ASP A 519 8.64 -17.26 -6.06
CA ASP A 519 8.79 -18.71 -6.05
C ASP A 519 8.07 -19.31 -4.84
N TRP A 520 6.85 -19.82 -5.07
CA TRP A 520 6.03 -20.46 -4.02
C TRP A 520 6.52 -21.84 -3.56
N ASP A 521 7.61 -22.37 -4.13
CA ASP A 521 8.30 -23.53 -3.57
C ASP A 521 9.32 -23.15 -2.48
N GLU A 522 9.72 -21.87 -2.39
CA GLU A 522 10.63 -21.39 -1.34
C GLU A 522 10.13 -21.68 0.08
N PRO A 523 8.85 -21.40 0.44
CA PRO A 523 8.32 -21.75 1.75
C PRO A 523 8.36 -23.24 2.08
N ASN A 524 8.71 -24.14 1.15
CA ASN A 524 8.91 -25.56 1.42
C ASN A 524 10.37 -25.92 1.70
N ARG A 525 11.31 -24.96 1.76
CA ARG A 525 12.74 -25.18 2.03
C ARG A 525 13.05 -24.85 3.50
N VAL A 526 14.04 -25.50 4.11
CA VAL A 526 14.28 -25.47 5.57
C VAL A 526 14.38 -24.04 6.15
N GLY A 527 15.25 -23.18 5.59
CA GLY A 527 15.45 -21.82 6.11
C GLY A 527 14.23 -20.90 5.94
N HIS A 528 13.58 -20.99 4.78
CA HIS A 528 12.36 -20.24 4.47
C HIS A 528 11.18 -20.69 5.34
N ARG A 529 11.01 -22.00 5.58
CA ARG A 529 10.03 -22.55 6.54
C ARG A 529 10.25 -22.04 7.96
N GLN A 530 11.50 -21.97 8.39
CA GLN A 530 11.85 -21.46 9.72
C GLN A 530 11.50 -19.98 9.84
N ALA A 531 11.86 -19.16 8.84
CA ALA A 531 11.48 -17.76 8.79
C ALA A 531 9.95 -17.58 8.85
N LEU A 532 9.20 -18.32 8.02
CA LEU A 532 7.74 -18.27 8.00
C LEU A 532 7.12 -18.61 9.36
N ALA A 533 7.60 -19.67 10.01
CA ALA A 533 7.15 -20.05 11.34
C ALA A 533 7.45 -18.95 12.39
N PHE A 534 8.59 -18.28 12.27
CA PHE A 534 8.97 -17.17 13.13
C PHE A 534 8.06 -15.94 12.95
N TYR A 535 7.79 -15.54 11.71
CA TYR A 535 6.84 -14.46 11.39
C TYR A 535 5.44 -14.73 11.92
N ARG A 536 4.90 -15.94 11.68
CA ARG A 536 3.61 -16.38 12.24
C ARG A 536 3.58 -16.23 13.75
N ARG A 537 4.68 -16.59 14.43
CA ARG A 537 4.76 -16.48 15.88
C ARG A 537 4.86 -15.04 16.37
N LEU A 538 5.61 -14.18 15.68
CA LEU A 538 5.67 -12.74 15.96
C LEU A 538 4.29 -12.08 15.83
N ILE A 539 3.56 -12.37 14.76
CA ILE A 539 2.20 -11.86 14.53
C ILE A 539 1.25 -12.33 15.65
N GLN A 540 1.33 -13.61 16.03
CA GLN A 540 0.56 -14.14 17.17
C GLN A 540 0.90 -13.44 18.48
N LEU A 541 2.19 -13.20 18.76
CA LEU A 541 2.63 -12.51 19.97
C LEU A 541 2.11 -11.07 20.00
N ARG A 542 2.20 -10.34 18.88
CA ARG A 542 1.64 -9.00 18.73
C ARG A 542 0.16 -8.96 19.13
N ARG A 543 -0.64 -9.92 18.64
CA ARG A 543 -2.07 -10.05 18.97
C ARG A 543 -2.33 -10.42 20.42
N GLN A 544 -1.49 -11.28 21.01
CA GLN A 544 -1.68 -11.78 22.39
C GLN A 544 -1.21 -10.80 23.46
N LEU A 545 -0.39 -9.81 23.08
CA LEU A 545 0.20 -8.85 24.01
C LEU A 545 -0.16 -7.41 23.61
N PRO A 546 -1.44 -6.98 23.79
CA PRO A 546 -1.85 -5.60 23.49
C PRO A 546 -1.11 -4.56 24.32
N ALA A 547 -0.53 -4.95 25.47
CA ALA A 547 0.37 -4.09 26.24
C ALA A 547 1.63 -3.67 25.46
N LEU A 548 2.02 -4.41 24.40
CA LEU A 548 3.03 -3.98 23.43
C LEU A 548 2.51 -2.89 22.48
N LEU A 549 1.19 -2.78 22.30
CA LEU A 549 0.57 -1.80 21.43
C LEU A 549 0.20 -0.52 22.18
N ARG A 550 0.15 -0.58 23.51
CA ARG A 550 -0.14 0.55 24.37
C ARG A 550 1.11 1.38 24.62
N THR A 551 1.08 2.59 24.12
CA THR A 551 1.86 3.72 24.62
C THR A 551 0.85 4.85 24.82
N GLY A 552 0.48 5.15 26.07
CA GLY A 552 -0.23 6.41 26.37
C GLY A 552 -1.69 6.35 26.84
N GLU A 553 -2.31 5.20 27.13
CA GLU A 553 -3.55 5.19 27.93
C GLU A 553 -3.21 5.32 29.43
N SER A 554 -2.76 6.51 29.84
CA SER A 554 -2.77 6.93 31.24
C SER A 554 -3.52 8.24 31.35
N GLU A 555 -4.66 8.24 32.04
CA GLU A 555 -5.44 9.43 32.38
C GLU A 555 -4.74 10.35 33.41
N SER A 556 -3.48 10.10 33.79
CA SER A 556 -2.74 10.95 34.73
C SER A 556 -1.46 11.55 34.14
N PRO A 557 -1.28 12.90 34.22
CA PRO A 557 -0.04 13.58 33.83
C PRO A 557 1.21 13.16 34.61
N GLU A 558 1.03 12.52 35.77
CA GLU A 558 2.11 12.19 36.71
C GLU A 558 2.72 10.80 36.46
N ALA A 559 2.17 10.00 35.54
CA ALA A 559 2.72 8.68 35.15
C ALA A 559 3.62 8.71 33.90
N LEU A 560 3.76 9.88 33.25
CA LEU A 560 4.53 10.07 32.02
C LEU A 560 6.05 10.17 32.24
N ASP A 561 6.51 10.29 33.48
CA ASP A 561 7.95 10.30 33.82
C ASP A 561 8.60 8.90 33.79
N SER A 562 7.84 7.85 33.52
CA SER A 562 8.38 6.52 33.20
C SER A 562 7.73 6.00 31.92
N PHE A 563 8.25 6.43 30.77
CA PHE A 563 7.93 5.79 29.50
C PHE A 563 8.21 4.28 29.60
N ASP A 564 7.25 3.48 29.12
CA ASP A 564 7.37 2.05 28.84
C ASP A 564 8.66 1.79 28.06
N SER A 565 9.77 1.45 28.72
CA SER A 565 11.04 1.36 28.03
C SER A 565 11.08 0.08 27.19
N VAL A 566 10.94 0.25 25.88
CA VAL A 566 11.48 -0.70 24.90
C VAL A 566 12.97 -0.43 24.88
N HIS A 567 13.74 -1.17 25.67
CA HIS A 567 15.17 -1.21 25.52
C HIS A 567 15.50 -2.15 24.36
N THR A 568 15.66 -1.58 23.17
CA THR A 568 16.35 -2.24 22.08
C THR A 568 17.83 -2.08 22.33
N THR A 569 18.50 -3.13 22.80
CA THR A 569 19.97 -3.16 22.81
C THR A 569 20.44 -4.03 21.66
N VAL A 570 21.15 -3.42 20.72
CA VAL A 570 21.91 -4.13 19.70
C VAL A 570 23.30 -4.35 20.28
N ASP A 571 23.68 -5.61 20.48
CA ASP A 571 25.04 -5.94 20.88
C ASP A 571 26.00 -5.64 19.70
N PRO A 572 26.96 -4.70 19.85
CA PRO A 572 27.86 -4.32 18.76
C PRO A 572 28.84 -5.42 18.35
N GLU A 573 29.15 -6.37 19.23
CA GLU A 573 30.11 -7.45 18.96
C GLU A 573 29.44 -8.69 18.35
N THR A 574 28.20 -8.98 18.75
CA THR A 574 27.48 -10.20 18.32
C THR A 574 26.32 -9.93 17.35
N GLY A 575 25.94 -8.67 17.12
CA GLY A 575 24.78 -8.31 16.29
C GLY A 575 23.43 -8.78 16.87
N LEU A 576 23.41 -9.25 18.12
CA LEU A 576 22.19 -9.68 18.80
C LEU A 576 21.28 -8.46 19.05
N ILE A 577 20.08 -8.51 18.49
CA ILE A 577 19.02 -7.56 18.82
C ILE A 577 18.26 -8.13 20.00
N HIS A 578 18.46 -7.53 21.18
CA HIS A 578 17.61 -7.76 22.33
C HIS A 578 16.50 -6.73 22.34
N LEU A 579 15.26 -7.17 22.12
CA LEU A 579 14.09 -6.34 22.36
C LEU A 579 13.62 -6.64 23.79
N ILE A 580 13.97 -5.74 24.70
CA ILE A 580 13.57 -5.82 26.10
C ILE A 580 12.44 -4.83 26.34
N ARG A 581 11.21 -5.33 26.51
CA ARG A 581 10.10 -4.45 26.92
C ARG A 581 9.72 -4.70 28.37
N THR A 582 9.74 -3.63 29.15
CA THR A 582 9.24 -3.63 30.52
C THR A 582 7.74 -3.35 30.50
N VAL A 583 6.94 -4.19 31.16
CA VAL A 583 5.50 -3.92 31.35
C VAL A 583 5.34 -3.33 32.76
N PRO A 584 4.74 -2.14 32.92
CA PRO A 584 4.60 -1.53 34.24
C PRO A 584 3.78 -2.42 35.15
N THR A 585 4.28 -2.63 36.35
CA THR A 585 3.48 -3.16 37.46
C THR A 585 3.80 -2.34 38.68
N ALA A 586 2.83 -2.24 39.60
CA ALA A 586 2.94 -1.46 40.84
C ALA A 586 4.32 -1.66 41.49
N PRO A 587 4.93 -0.59 42.06
CA PRO A 587 6.30 -0.63 42.57
C PRO A 587 6.48 -1.79 43.54
N SER A 588 7.17 -2.83 43.06
CA SER A 588 7.52 -4.01 43.84
C SER A 588 9.02 -3.95 44.09
N PRO A 589 9.49 -4.15 45.34
CA PRO A 589 10.92 -4.24 45.64
C PRO A 589 11.59 -5.51 45.09
N ALA A 590 10.88 -6.31 44.28
CA ALA A 590 11.38 -7.53 43.66
C ALA A 590 12.16 -7.22 42.37
N VAL A 591 13.27 -7.92 42.17
CA VAL A 591 14.05 -7.92 40.92
C VAL A 591 13.11 -8.30 39.75
N PRO A 592 13.14 -7.59 38.61
CA PRO A 592 12.31 -7.93 37.46
C PRO A 592 12.63 -9.34 36.95
N ARG A 593 11.61 -10.17 36.67
CA ARG A 593 11.77 -11.52 36.11
C ARG A 593 11.71 -11.49 34.59
N LEU A 594 12.72 -12.05 33.94
CA LEU A 594 12.82 -12.12 32.48
C LEU A 594 12.17 -13.42 31.96
N HIS A 595 11.25 -13.30 30.99
CA HIS A 595 10.65 -14.44 30.30
C HIS A 595 11.01 -14.40 28.81
N LEU A 596 11.61 -15.50 28.32
CA LEU A 596 11.86 -15.71 26.89
C LEU A 596 10.57 -16.17 26.22
N LEU A 597 10.02 -15.37 25.31
CA LEU A 597 8.77 -15.70 24.58
C LEU A 597 9.03 -16.27 23.19
N LEU A 598 10.10 -15.82 22.55
CA LEU A 598 10.52 -16.24 21.21
C LEU A 598 12.02 -15.96 21.03
N ALA A 599 12.70 -16.84 20.31
CA ALA A 599 14.09 -16.65 19.94
C ALA A 599 14.33 -17.15 18.51
N TRP A 600 15.32 -16.56 17.85
CA TRP A 600 15.86 -17.03 16.59
C TRP A 600 17.32 -17.46 16.79
N GLY A 601 17.67 -18.69 16.40
CA GLY A 601 19.05 -19.20 16.51
C GLY A 601 19.14 -20.74 16.61
N PRO A 602 20.34 -21.32 16.43
CA PRO A 602 20.54 -22.77 16.47
C PRO A 602 20.65 -23.30 17.91
N ASP A 603 19.64 -24.03 18.37
CA ASP A 603 19.65 -24.99 19.49
C ASP A 603 19.97 -24.42 20.93
N PRO A 604 19.55 -25.09 22.02
CA PRO A 604 19.45 -24.56 23.39
C PRO A 604 20.78 -24.32 24.12
N VAL A 605 21.90 -24.31 23.41
CA VAL A 605 23.22 -24.04 23.99
C VAL A 605 23.41 -22.55 24.28
N GLU A 606 22.81 -21.65 23.50
CA GLU A 606 22.77 -20.21 23.83
C GLU A 606 21.74 -19.89 24.93
N ALA A 607 20.64 -20.66 25.01
CA ALA A 607 19.76 -20.62 26.18
C ALA A 607 20.50 -21.07 27.47
N ARG A 608 21.58 -21.86 27.36
CA ARG A 608 22.50 -22.19 28.47
C ARG A 608 23.51 -21.08 28.79
N ILE A 609 23.84 -20.21 27.84
CA ILE A 609 24.70 -19.02 28.08
C ILE A 609 23.89 -17.98 28.88
N LEU A 610 22.62 -17.77 28.54
CA LEU A 610 21.68 -17.00 29.37
C LEU A 610 21.56 -17.56 30.81
N ARG A 611 21.74 -18.87 31.02
CA ARG A 611 21.80 -19.49 32.37
C ARG A 611 23.13 -19.26 33.10
N ARG A 612 24.23 -18.96 32.41
CA ARG A 612 25.58 -18.90 32.98
C ARG A 612 26.02 -17.50 33.37
N GLU A 613 25.55 -16.47 32.67
CA GLU A 613 26.02 -15.09 32.90
C GLU A 613 25.07 -14.23 33.75
N GLN A 614 23.81 -14.63 33.95
CA GLN A 614 22.89 -14.00 34.89
C GLN A 614 22.50 -14.97 36.01
N ARG A 615 22.47 -14.48 37.26
CA ARG A 615 22.31 -15.30 38.47
C ARG A 615 21.05 -16.20 38.38
N PRO A 616 21.09 -17.45 38.86
CA PRO A 616 20.22 -18.53 38.36
C PRO A 616 18.75 -18.52 38.82
N GLN A 617 18.23 -17.43 39.38
CA GLN A 617 16.97 -17.48 40.14
C GLN A 617 15.72 -16.94 39.41
N ASP A 618 15.85 -16.28 38.25
CA ASP A 618 14.72 -15.50 37.70
C ASP A 618 14.48 -15.60 36.17
N VAL A 619 14.98 -16.66 35.50
CA VAL A 619 14.60 -16.98 34.11
C VAL A 619 13.67 -18.19 34.11
N HIS A 620 12.37 -17.97 33.95
CA HIS A 620 11.40 -19.04 33.72
C HIS A 620 11.22 -19.21 32.22
N LEU A 621 11.96 -20.16 31.64
CA LEU A 621 11.66 -20.70 30.32
C LEU A 621 10.27 -21.34 30.40
N LEU A 622 9.33 -20.87 29.58
CA LEU A 622 8.12 -21.65 29.26
C LEU A 622 8.60 -22.84 28.43
N THR A 623 9.05 -23.90 29.10
CA THR A 623 9.53 -25.12 28.46
C THR A 623 8.34 -25.86 27.87
N GLY A 624 8.10 -25.59 26.59
CA GLY A 624 7.31 -26.40 25.66
C GLY A 624 7.79 -26.24 24.21
N PHE A 625 8.95 -25.61 24.00
CA PHE A 625 9.50 -25.31 22.68
C PHE A 625 10.64 -26.27 22.39
N ASP A 626 10.36 -27.28 21.56
CA ASP A 626 11.38 -28.07 20.90
C ASP A 626 12.00 -27.21 19.77
N PRO A 627 13.32 -27.06 19.71
CA PRO A 627 13.99 -26.40 18.60
C PRO A 627 13.87 -27.32 17.39
N VAL A 628 12.86 -27.08 16.54
CA VAL A 628 12.60 -27.64 15.20
C VAL A 628 13.53 -28.81 14.81
N HIS A 629 13.42 -29.92 15.55
CA HIS A 629 13.73 -31.24 15.07
C HIS A 629 12.38 -31.82 14.69
N GLU A 630 12.20 -31.94 13.38
CA GLU A 630 11.11 -32.61 12.69
C GLU A 630 10.27 -33.55 13.58
N VAL A 631 9.13 -33.05 14.06
CA VAL A 631 7.98 -33.89 14.39
C VAL A 631 6.77 -33.26 13.72
N VAL A 632 6.48 -33.76 12.52
CA VAL A 632 5.13 -33.73 11.96
C VAL A 632 4.27 -34.56 12.91
N THR A 633 3.53 -33.92 13.81
CA THR A 633 2.37 -34.54 14.46
C THR A 633 1.15 -33.68 14.22
N ASN A 634 0.16 -34.27 13.54
CA ASN A 634 -1.16 -33.72 13.21
C ASN A 634 -2.07 -33.48 14.43
N ASP A 635 -1.53 -33.32 15.64
CA ASP A 635 -2.30 -33.09 16.84
C ASP A 635 -1.97 -31.72 17.43
N LEU A 636 -2.70 -30.71 16.95
CA LEU A 636 -2.88 -29.41 17.60
C LEU A 636 -3.72 -29.59 18.88
N GLU A 637 -3.25 -30.37 19.85
CA GLU A 637 -3.77 -30.26 21.22
C GLU A 637 -3.01 -29.16 21.97
N ALA A 638 -3.60 -27.97 21.93
CA ALA A 638 -3.69 -27.08 23.07
C ALA A 638 -2.37 -26.75 23.81
N LEU A 639 -1.48 -25.97 23.19
CA LEU A 639 -0.73 -24.96 23.95
C LEU A 639 -1.63 -23.73 24.13
N VAL A 640 -2.66 -23.92 24.96
CA VAL A 640 -3.43 -22.83 25.55
C VAL A 640 -2.43 -22.01 26.36
N VAL A 641 -1.94 -20.88 25.81
CA VAL A 641 -1.50 -19.78 26.67
C VAL A 641 -2.74 -19.47 27.50
N PRO A 642 -2.74 -19.74 28.81
CA PRO A 642 -3.96 -19.58 29.59
C PRO A 642 -4.44 -18.15 29.39
N ARG A 643 -5.74 -17.95 29.09
CA ARG A 643 -6.41 -16.64 29.15
C ARG A 643 -6.17 -15.91 30.50
N ARG A 644 -5.61 -16.63 31.48
CA ARG A 644 -5.09 -16.16 32.77
C ARG A 644 -3.69 -16.71 33.06
N ALA A 645 -2.73 -16.58 32.15
CA ALA A 645 -1.34 -16.56 32.58
C ALA A 645 -1.21 -15.31 33.45
N LEU A 646 -1.35 -15.49 34.77
CA LEU A 646 -1.12 -14.45 35.75
C LEU A 646 0.33 -14.00 35.59
N ILE A 647 0.53 -12.99 34.74
CA ILE A 647 1.71 -12.14 34.74
C ILE A 647 1.73 -11.55 36.14
N ARG A 648 2.57 -12.12 37.02
CA ARG A 648 2.78 -11.54 38.34
C ARG A 648 3.47 -10.18 38.16
N PRO A 649 3.28 -9.24 39.09
CA PRO A 649 3.98 -7.97 39.09
C PRO A 649 5.50 -8.14 38.87
N GLY A 650 6.08 -7.47 37.88
CA GLY A 650 7.53 -7.38 37.63
C GLY A 650 8.07 -8.18 36.43
N ALA A 651 7.30 -8.38 35.35
CA ALA A 651 7.76 -9.15 34.19
C ALA A 651 8.50 -8.28 33.15
N VAL A 652 9.62 -8.80 32.64
CA VAL A 652 10.39 -8.22 31.55
C VAL A 652 10.45 -9.23 30.40
N MET A 653 10.12 -8.77 29.20
CA MET A 653 10.07 -9.60 28.00
C MET A 653 11.45 -9.60 27.34
N VAL A 654 12.04 -10.77 27.06
CA VAL A 654 13.27 -10.87 26.26
C VAL A 654 12.94 -11.57 24.96
N LEU A 655 13.14 -10.87 23.84
CA LEU A 655 13.35 -11.51 22.56
C LEU A 655 14.85 -11.61 22.32
N GLY A 656 15.36 -12.81 22.05
CA GLY A 656 16.76 -13.02 21.67
C GLY A 656 16.84 -13.44 20.22
N VAL A 657 17.41 -12.58 19.36
CA VAL A 657 17.75 -12.95 17.98
C VAL A 657 19.26 -13.10 17.91
N GLY A 658 19.73 -14.35 17.94
CA GLY A 658 21.14 -14.72 17.87
C GLY A 658 21.69 -14.58 16.46
N THR A 659 22.72 -13.74 16.25
CA THR A 659 23.54 -13.79 15.03
C THR A 659 24.93 -14.28 15.43
N ARG A 660 25.41 -15.39 14.86
CA ARG A 660 26.81 -15.79 15.00
C ARG A 660 27.56 -15.46 13.72
N SER A 661 28.65 -14.71 13.82
CA SER A 661 29.87 -15.10 13.09
C SER A 661 30.78 -15.84 14.08
N LEU A 662 31.48 -16.87 13.58
CA LEU A 662 32.59 -17.52 14.29
C LEU A 662 33.88 -16.75 14.05
#